data_AF-A0A8S4G6T5-F1
#
_entry.id   AF-A0A8S4G6T5-F1
#
_cell.length_a   1.000
_cell.length_b   1.000
_cell.length_c   1.000
_cell.angle_alpha   90.00
_cell.angle_beta   90.00
_cell.angle_gamma   90.00
#
_symmetry.space_group_name_H-M   'P 1'
#
loop_
_entity.id
_entity.type
_entity.pdbx_description
1 polymer ?
#
loop_
_entity_poly.entity_id
_entity_poly.type
_entity_poly.pdbx_seq_one_letter_code
_entity_poly.pdbx_strand_id
1 'polypeptide(L)'
;MIRNAKRRHIHSSVENCSAKNLWRFLHSLGFGRCRKDLPLSVDKDGLNQHFSSPPHILDPLTKALTITNIQALPIVASTPFYFTPVTESDIKKIILSIPSKAVGSDGIGRDMLLPILSSILSSITSIINFSLSSGTFPLLWKLAFMVPVPKISVPVEFKHYRPISILPFLSKVLERVVLRQFSCFLSSNNLLNPLQSGFRPSHSTCSALIKITDDLRKAVDDSQLTLLTLLDFSNAFNCVDHDILLSILRSLNISGSVAEWFSSYLSGRRQRIRVDDIESDWCDVTAGVPQGGVLSPILFSVFINTLVTVLKFTSYHLYADDLQLYVSCGPGEVLEAIDRMTADLEAVKTWTAAYGLLVNPTKTQVMFVGSRYHLARLRNGPLPPVTFDGVSLSYCNNVKNLGLHIQNNLSWELQVSEVSRKIYASMHGLKRLQNFLPYSTKVTLVNSLLLPIIDYADVCYPDLTEELLDKLDRLLNLCIRYIFGLQMRLLICLTLLGLVCGNPVQLTDNSIALQNTYDNYVLPGESFPTFYDVQLFFDPEYEASFNGTVAIRVVPRIATQEIVLHAMEMEILSIRAYSDLPSDENENLFSSYTLATDDTHLLKIQFTRVLDALQPITVEISYSAQYAPNMFGVYVSRYVENGATVSLVTSQLQPTFARRAFPCYDEPALKAVFRTTIYAPPAYNVVETNMPLRADILKYVANN
;
A
#
# COMPACT_ATOMS: atom_id res chain seq x y z
N MET A 1 17.53 32.30 -30.58
CA MET A 1 16.68 31.62 -31.59
C MET A 1 16.58 30.10 -31.37
N ILE A 2 17.68 29.34 -31.39
CA ILE A 2 17.69 27.87 -31.27
C ILE A 2 17.05 27.35 -29.97
N ARG A 3 17.33 27.98 -28.81
CA ARG A 3 16.71 27.60 -27.52
C ARG A 3 15.19 27.77 -27.52
N ASN A 4 14.68 28.85 -28.11
CA ASN A 4 13.24 29.12 -28.20
C ASN A 4 12.55 28.18 -29.21
N ALA A 5 13.25 27.78 -30.27
CA ALA A 5 12.76 26.75 -31.20
C ALA A 5 12.69 25.37 -30.54
N LYS A 6 13.75 24.97 -29.82
CA LYS A 6 13.76 23.73 -29.02
C LYS A 6 12.65 23.71 -27.96
N ARG A 7 12.46 24.83 -27.24
CA ARG A 7 11.39 24.95 -26.23
C ARG A 7 10.00 24.79 -26.86
N ARG A 8 9.73 25.43 -28.00
CA ARG A 8 8.47 25.28 -28.73
C ARG A 8 8.23 23.86 -29.21
N HIS A 9 9.24 23.21 -29.78
CA HIS A 9 9.14 21.82 -30.21
C HIS A 9 8.89 20.83 -29.06
N ILE A 10 9.57 21.04 -27.92
CA ILE A 10 9.38 20.20 -26.72
C ILE A 10 8.00 20.45 -26.12
N HIS A 11 7.55 21.70 -26.01
CA HIS A 11 6.19 22.01 -25.58
C HIS A 11 5.15 21.34 -26.47
N SER A 12 5.21 21.53 -27.80
CA SER A 12 4.23 20.94 -28.72
C SER A 12 4.23 19.41 -28.71
N SER A 13 5.36 18.78 -28.38
CA SER A 13 5.47 17.31 -28.32
C SER A 13 4.93 16.71 -27.01
N VAL A 14 4.78 17.54 -25.97
CA VAL A 14 4.44 17.13 -24.60
C VAL A 14 3.06 17.62 -24.17
N GLU A 15 2.58 18.71 -24.77
CA GLU A 15 1.28 19.30 -24.52
C GLU A 15 0.15 18.36 -24.99
N ASN A 16 -0.80 18.05 -24.10
CA ASN A 16 -1.92 17.13 -24.33
C ASN A 16 -1.53 15.71 -24.78
N CYS A 17 -0.29 15.28 -24.56
CA CYS A 17 0.13 13.93 -24.90
C CYS A 17 -0.32 12.90 -23.85
N SER A 18 -0.71 11.70 -24.30
CA SER A 18 -0.96 10.59 -23.37
C SER A 18 0.34 10.20 -22.63
N ALA A 19 0.21 9.64 -21.41
CA ALA A 19 1.37 9.20 -20.62
C ALA A 19 2.33 8.28 -21.40
N LYS A 20 1.80 7.43 -22.30
CA LYS A 20 2.60 6.55 -23.17
C LYS A 20 3.45 7.34 -24.17
N ASN A 21 2.89 8.39 -24.77
CA ASN A 21 3.59 9.22 -25.73
C ASN A 21 4.62 10.12 -25.04
N LEU A 22 4.30 10.64 -23.85
CA LEU A 22 5.25 11.34 -23.00
C LEU A 22 6.49 10.48 -22.72
N TRP A 23 6.28 9.23 -22.30
CA TRP A 23 7.37 8.29 -22.02
C TRP A 23 8.21 7.98 -23.25
N ARG A 24 7.59 7.73 -24.41
CA ARG A 24 8.33 7.53 -25.67
C ARG A 24 9.18 8.74 -26.04
N PHE A 25 8.61 9.94 -25.89
CA PHE A 25 9.33 11.18 -26.14
C PHE A 25 10.53 11.34 -25.20
N LEU A 26 10.34 11.10 -23.90
CA LEU A 26 11.43 11.13 -22.92
C LEU A 26 12.50 10.08 -23.24
N HIS A 27 12.13 8.86 -23.60
CA HIS A 27 13.09 7.84 -24.04
C HIS A 27 13.90 8.29 -25.26
N SER A 28 13.28 8.96 -26.23
CA SER A 28 14.01 9.51 -27.39
C SER A 28 15.04 10.58 -26.99
N LEU A 29 14.85 11.25 -25.86
CA LEU A 29 15.79 12.20 -25.27
C LEU A 29 16.85 11.52 -24.38
N GLY A 30 16.90 10.18 -24.35
CA GLY A 30 17.83 9.39 -23.54
C GLY A 30 17.41 9.25 -22.08
N PHE A 31 16.12 9.44 -21.78
CA PHE A 31 15.58 9.34 -20.43
C PHE A 31 15.02 7.95 -20.13
N GLY A 32 15.27 7.42 -18.93
CA GLY A 32 14.80 6.09 -18.52
C GLY A 32 15.65 4.92 -19.07
N ARG A 33 15.30 3.69 -18.68
CA ARG A 33 15.98 2.49 -19.21
C ARG A 33 15.51 2.23 -20.64
N CYS A 34 16.41 2.23 -21.62
CA CYS A 34 16.10 1.67 -22.93
C CYS A 34 15.77 0.18 -22.77
N ARG A 35 14.70 -0.28 -23.44
CA ARG A 35 14.45 -1.71 -23.61
C ARG A 35 15.66 -2.26 -24.36
N LYS A 36 16.45 -3.10 -23.68
CA LYS A 36 17.52 -3.82 -24.34
C LYS A 36 16.89 -5.09 -24.91
N ASP A 37 16.87 -5.19 -26.23
CA ASP A 37 16.40 -6.39 -26.89
C ASP A 37 17.32 -7.56 -26.53
N LEU A 38 16.77 -8.77 -26.58
CA LEU A 38 17.57 -9.97 -26.36
C LEU A 38 18.66 -10.00 -27.43
N PRO A 39 19.95 -10.15 -27.07
CA PRO A 39 21.00 -10.26 -28.08
C PRO A 39 20.66 -11.38 -29.06
N LEU A 40 20.83 -11.13 -30.36
CA LEU A 40 20.56 -12.12 -31.42
C LEU A 40 21.34 -13.44 -31.21
N SER A 41 22.46 -13.36 -30.49
CA SER A 41 23.36 -14.48 -30.15
C SER A 41 22.86 -15.42 -29.04
N VAL A 42 21.76 -15.12 -28.36
CA VAL A 42 21.23 -15.99 -27.30
C VAL A 42 20.54 -17.21 -27.92
N ASP A 43 20.99 -18.41 -27.53
CA ASP A 43 20.31 -19.67 -27.84
C ASP A 43 18.92 -19.69 -27.20
N LYS A 44 17.89 -19.63 -28.04
CA LYS A 44 16.49 -19.50 -27.60
C LYS A 44 15.92 -20.84 -27.18
N ASP A 45 16.30 -21.93 -27.83
CA ASP A 45 15.82 -23.27 -27.48
C ASP A 45 16.45 -23.72 -26.16
N GLY A 46 17.77 -23.51 -25.99
CA GLY A 46 18.43 -23.74 -24.71
C GLY A 46 17.87 -22.88 -23.57
N LEU A 47 17.55 -21.61 -23.87
CA LEU A 47 16.89 -20.73 -22.90
C LEU A 47 15.46 -21.19 -22.57
N ASN A 48 14.69 -21.66 -23.57
CA ASN A 48 13.34 -22.16 -23.36
C ASN A 48 13.36 -23.43 -22.50
N GLN A 49 14.30 -24.33 -22.77
CA GLN A 49 14.52 -25.56 -22.00
C GLN A 49 14.93 -25.26 -20.56
N HIS A 50 15.80 -24.25 -20.34
CA HIS A 50 16.17 -23.79 -18.99
C HIS A 50 14.96 -23.29 -18.20
N PHE A 51 13.98 -22.67 -18.86
CA PHE A 51 12.80 -22.14 -18.20
C PHE A 51 11.65 -23.14 -18.06
N SER A 52 11.58 -24.18 -18.89
CA SER A 52 10.55 -25.23 -18.80
C SER A 52 10.87 -26.28 -17.76
N SER A 53 12.16 -26.55 -17.53
CA SER A 53 12.61 -27.58 -16.63
C SER A 53 12.83 -27.03 -15.22
N PRO A 54 12.28 -27.66 -14.17
CA PRO A 54 12.62 -27.30 -12.81
C PRO A 54 14.11 -27.57 -12.56
N PRO A 55 14.79 -26.75 -11.74
CA PRO A 55 16.20 -26.94 -11.41
C PRO A 55 16.49 -28.24 -10.67
N HIS A 56 15.48 -28.82 -10.02
CA HIS A 56 15.56 -30.09 -9.30
C HIS A 56 14.29 -30.90 -9.56
N ILE A 57 14.47 -32.17 -9.95
CA ILE A 57 13.36 -33.10 -10.12
C ILE A 57 13.20 -33.87 -8.82
N LEU A 58 11.99 -33.83 -8.24
CA LEU A 58 11.70 -34.52 -7.00
C LEU A 58 11.75 -36.04 -7.22
N ASP A 59 12.43 -36.74 -6.31
CA ASP A 59 12.47 -38.21 -6.31
C ASP A 59 11.05 -38.80 -6.17
N PRO A 60 10.67 -39.82 -6.98
CA PRO A 60 9.32 -40.37 -6.97
C PRO A 60 8.86 -40.93 -5.61
N LEU A 61 9.77 -41.52 -4.83
CA LEU A 61 9.43 -42.05 -3.51
C LEU A 61 9.12 -40.91 -2.53
N THR A 62 10.00 -39.90 -2.50
CA THR A 62 9.82 -38.69 -1.70
C THR A 62 8.50 -38.00 -2.04
N LYS A 63 8.21 -37.85 -3.34
CA LYS A 63 6.95 -37.29 -3.83
C LYS A 63 5.73 -38.07 -3.34
N ALA A 64 5.74 -39.39 -3.47
CA ALA A 64 4.62 -40.25 -3.04
C ALA A 64 4.39 -40.16 -1.52
N LEU A 65 5.46 -40.14 -0.72
CA LEU A 65 5.37 -39.95 0.74
C LEU A 65 4.79 -38.59 1.09
N THR A 66 5.27 -37.50 0.46
CA THR A 66 4.76 -36.14 0.68
C THR A 66 3.27 -36.06 0.36
N ILE A 67 2.84 -36.61 -0.78
CA ILE A 67 1.41 -36.65 -1.17
C ILE A 67 0.58 -37.40 -0.13
N THR A 68 1.05 -38.57 0.33
CA THR A 68 0.35 -39.37 1.34
C THR A 68 0.21 -38.61 2.66
N ASN A 69 1.27 -37.92 3.10
CA ASN A 69 1.25 -37.11 4.31
C ASN A 69 0.26 -35.94 4.20
N ILE A 70 0.20 -35.28 3.04
CA ILE A 70 -0.76 -34.19 2.79
C ILE A 70 -2.20 -34.71 2.82
N GLN A 71 -2.45 -35.88 2.22
CA GLN A 71 -3.77 -36.50 2.19
C GLN A 71 -4.24 -36.98 3.57
N ALA A 72 -3.31 -37.25 4.49
CA ALA A 72 -3.62 -37.60 5.87
C ALA A 72 -3.96 -36.38 6.75
N LEU A 73 -3.74 -35.15 6.28
CA LEU A 73 -4.10 -33.95 7.03
C LEU A 73 -5.63 -33.81 7.15
N PRO A 74 -6.14 -33.29 8.29
CA PRO A 74 -7.56 -33.08 8.46
C PRO A 74 -8.06 -32.04 7.45
N ILE A 75 -9.25 -32.28 6.91
CA ILE A 75 -9.91 -31.32 6.02
C ILE A 75 -10.21 -30.04 6.81
N VAL A 76 -9.69 -28.91 6.32
CA VAL A 76 -9.68 -27.65 7.08
C VAL A 76 -11.02 -26.91 7.00
N ALA A 77 -11.63 -26.84 5.80
CA ALA A 77 -12.89 -26.15 5.60
C ALA A 77 -14.10 -27.07 5.86
N SER A 78 -15.15 -26.55 6.50
CA SER A 78 -16.35 -27.32 6.84
C SER A 78 -17.24 -27.63 5.63
N THR A 79 -17.30 -26.72 4.66
CA THR A 79 -18.12 -26.86 3.45
C THR A 79 -17.27 -27.01 2.20
N PRO A 80 -17.60 -27.94 1.28
CA PRO A 80 -16.83 -28.13 0.07
C PRO A 80 -17.00 -26.97 -0.93
N PHE A 81 -15.91 -26.59 -1.60
CA PHE A 81 -15.93 -25.55 -2.63
C PHE A 81 -16.38 -26.08 -3.99
N TYR A 82 -17.33 -25.38 -4.62
CA TYR A 82 -17.82 -25.62 -5.98
C TYR A 82 -17.74 -24.35 -6.81
N PHE A 83 -17.50 -24.52 -8.11
CA PHE A 83 -17.69 -23.40 -9.04
C PHE A 83 -19.17 -23.07 -9.20
N THR A 84 -19.44 -21.78 -9.28
CA THR A 84 -20.74 -21.22 -9.60
C THR A 84 -20.73 -20.64 -11.02
N PRO A 85 -21.83 -20.75 -11.77
CA PRO A 85 -21.93 -20.16 -13.09
C PRO A 85 -21.88 -18.63 -12.99
N VAL A 86 -21.29 -17.99 -14.00
CA VAL A 86 -21.16 -16.53 -14.09
C VAL A 86 -22.08 -15.95 -15.15
N THR A 87 -22.47 -14.69 -14.94
CA THR A 87 -23.34 -13.96 -15.86
C THR A 87 -22.55 -13.21 -16.93
N GLU A 88 -23.21 -12.84 -18.03
CA GLU A 88 -22.62 -11.97 -19.05
C GLU A 88 -22.15 -10.63 -18.46
N SER A 89 -22.86 -10.12 -17.44
CA SER A 89 -22.49 -8.88 -16.75
C SER A 89 -21.17 -9.02 -15.99
N ASP A 90 -20.93 -10.16 -15.35
CA ASP A 90 -19.67 -10.47 -14.66
C ASP A 90 -18.52 -10.55 -15.65
N ILE A 91 -18.72 -11.26 -16.76
CA ILE A 91 -17.70 -11.41 -17.82
C ILE A 91 -17.35 -10.06 -18.43
N LYS A 92 -18.35 -9.22 -18.73
CA LYS A 92 -18.13 -7.87 -19.25
C LYS A 92 -17.30 -7.02 -18.28
N LYS A 93 -17.64 -7.03 -16.99
CA LYS A 93 -16.88 -6.32 -15.94
C LYS A 93 -15.43 -6.80 -15.89
N ILE A 94 -15.21 -8.12 -15.92
CA ILE A 94 -13.87 -8.72 -15.89
C ILE A 94 -13.07 -8.28 -17.12
N ILE A 95 -13.60 -8.43 -18.34
CA ILE A 95 -12.93 -8.03 -19.59
C ILE A 95 -12.51 -6.56 -19.56
N LEU A 96 -13.38 -5.66 -19.10
CA LEU A 96 -13.11 -4.23 -19.05
C LEU A 96 -12.01 -3.88 -18.01
N SER A 97 -11.92 -4.65 -16.92
CA SER A 97 -10.92 -4.45 -15.87
C SER A 97 -9.49 -4.88 -16.26
N ILE A 98 -9.30 -5.68 -17.31
CA ILE A 98 -7.96 -6.19 -17.69
C ILE A 98 -7.18 -5.14 -18.49
N PRO A 99 -6.16 -4.44 -17.95
CA PRO A 99 -5.46 -3.37 -18.67
C PRO A 99 -4.54 -3.86 -19.82
N SER A 100 -4.22 -5.15 -19.84
CA SER A 100 -3.22 -5.71 -20.76
C SER A 100 -3.67 -5.67 -22.23
N LYS A 101 -2.74 -5.23 -23.10
CA LYS A 101 -2.87 -5.27 -24.57
C LYS A 101 -2.04 -6.38 -25.21
N ALA A 102 -1.39 -7.22 -24.40
CA ALA A 102 -0.56 -8.29 -24.92
C ALA A 102 -1.44 -9.32 -25.65
N VAL A 103 -0.99 -9.76 -26.82
CA VAL A 103 -1.65 -10.78 -27.64
C VAL A 103 -0.99 -12.12 -27.36
N GLY A 104 -1.80 -13.12 -27.01
CA GLY A 104 -1.32 -14.47 -26.74
C GLY A 104 -1.20 -15.31 -28.01
N SER A 105 -1.12 -16.61 -27.80
CA SER A 105 -0.90 -17.62 -28.84
C SER A 105 -2.03 -17.82 -29.83
N ASP A 106 -3.23 -17.38 -29.48
CA ASP A 106 -4.42 -17.38 -30.32
C ASP A 106 -4.49 -16.17 -31.27
N GLY A 107 -3.62 -15.18 -31.14
CA GLY A 107 -3.67 -13.95 -31.94
C GLY A 107 -4.81 -13.00 -31.53
N ILE A 108 -5.55 -13.29 -30.46
CA ILE A 108 -6.72 -12.52 -30.05
C ILE A 108 -6.34 -11.57 -28.91
N GLY A 109 -6.34 -10.27 -29.23
CA GLY A 109 -6.05 -9.20 -28.28
C GLY A 109 -7.29 -8.51 -27.72
N ARG A 110 -7.11 -7.79 -26.62
CA ARG A 110 -8.14 -6.92 -26.03
C ARG A 110 -8.72 -5.94 -27.05
N ASP A 111 -7.85 -5.26 -27.81
CA ASP A 111 -8.25 -4.20 -28.73
C ASP A 111 -9.08 -4.74 -29.92
N MET A 112 -8.96 -6.04 -30.24
CA MET A 112 -9.79 -6.72 -31.25
C MET A 112 -11.16 -7.12 -30.70
N LEU A 113 -11.23 -7.54 -29.42
CA LEU A 113 -12.45 -8.03 -28.79
C LEU A 113 -13.41 -6.90 -28.41
N LEU A 114 -12.89 -5.75 -27.93
CA LEU A 114 -13.73 -4.68 -27.41
C LEU A 114 -14.78 -4.14 -28.40
N PRO A 115 -14.47 -3.90 -29.70
CA PRO A 115 -15.45 -3.39 -30.66
C PRO A 115 -16.61 -4.35 -30.94
N ILE A 116 -16.38 -5.66 -30.81
CA ILE A 116 -17.37 -6.71 -31.11
C ILE A 116 -17.95 -7.36 -29.86
N LEU A 117 -17.57 -6.87 -28.67
CA LEU A 117 -17.83 -7.54 -27.39
C LEU A 117 -19.32 -7.82 -27.17
N SER A 118 -20.21 -6.87 -27.51
CA SER A 118 -21.66 -7.05 -27.34
C SER A 118 -22.21 -8.26 -28.07
N SER A 119 -21.65 -8.59 -29.24
CA SER A 119 -22.13 -9.69 -30.09
C SER A 119 -21.56 -11.05 -29.69
N ILE A 120 -20.42 -11.10 -29.02
CA ILE A 120 -19.72 -12.35 -28.66
C ILE A 120 -19.77 -12.65 -27.16
N LEU A 121 -20.29 -11.73 -26.34
CA LEU A 121 -20.32 -11.85 -24.88
C LEU A 121 -21.03 -13.12 -24.42
N SER A 122 -22.16 -13.47 -25.05
CA SER A 122 -22.93 -14.67 -24.72
C SER A 122 -22.14 -15.96 -25.01
N SER A 123 -21.42 -15.99 -26.14
CA SER A 123 -20.56 -17.12 -26.51
C SER A 123 -19.38 -17.27 -25.55
N ILE A 124 -18.71 -16.17 -25.20
CA ILE A 124 -17.61 -16.19 -24.22
C ILE A 124 -18.11 -16.69 -22.85
N THR A 125 -19.27 -16.21 -22.42
CA THR A 125 -19.89 -16.60 -21.15
C THR A 125 -20.24 -18.09 -21.14
N SER A 126 -20.80 -18.59 -22.24
CA SER A 126 -21.10 -20.02 -22.41
C SER A 126 -19.85 -20.89 -22.37
N ILE A 127 -18.76 -20.48 -23.03
CA ILE A 127 -17.48 -21.20 -23.01
C ILE A 127 -16.90 -21.25 -21.58
N ILE A 128 -16.94 -20.12 -20.86
CA ILE A 128 -16.43 -20.04 -19.49
C ILE A 128 -17.26 -20.93 -18.56
N ASN A 129 -18.59 -20.83 -18.61
CA ASN A 129 -19.47 -21.67 -17.78
C ASN A 129 -19.31 -23.15 -18.10
N PHE A 130 -19.16 -23.51 -19.37
CA PHE A 130 -18.89 -24.88 -19.77
C PHE A 130 -17.55 -25.39 -19.22
N SER A 131 -16.49 -24.57 -19.25
CA SER A 131 -15.21 -24.91 -18.63
C SER A 131 -15.35 -25.19 -17.12
N LEU A 132 -16.08 -24.33 -16.41
CA LEU A 132 -16.31 -24.47 -14.96
C LEU A 132 -17.14 -25.72 -14.64
N SER A 133 -18.22 -25.98 -15.39
CA SER A 133 -19.11 -27.13 -15.13
C SER A 133 -18.49 -28.47 -15.54
N SER A 134 -17.67 -28.49 -16.59
CA SER A 134 -17.01 -29.71 -17.09
C SER A 134 -15.68 -30.02 -16.39
N GLY A 135 -15.23 -29.18 -15.45
CA GLY A 135 -13.95 -29.37 -14.79
C GLY A 135 -12.74 -29.32 -15.74
N THR A 136 -12.85 -28.64 -16.89
CA THR A 136 -11.82 -28.70 -17.94
C THR A 136 -11.36 -27.32 -18.37
N PHE A 137 -10.03 -27.10 -18.38
CA PHE A 137 -9.43 -25.87 -18.89
C PHE A 137 -9.20 -25.96 -20.42
N PRO A 138 -9.59 -24.95 -21.22
CA PRO A 138 -9.49 -25.03 -22.67
C PRO A 138 -8.06 -25.23 -23.20
N LEU A 139 -7.89 -26.19 -24.12
CA LEU A 139 -6.59 -26.61 -24.65
C LEU A 139 -5.80 -25.46 -25.30
N LEU A 140 -6.44 -24.66 -26.16
CA LEU A 140 -5.80 -23.53 -26.85
C LEU A 140 -5.27 -22.47 -25.86
N TRP A 141 -5.87 -22.39 -24.67
CA TRP A 141 -5.51 -21.42 -23.64
C TRP A 141 -4.33 -21.85 -22.78
N LYS A 142 -3.84 -23.09 -22.96
CA LYS A 142 -2.66 -23.65 -22.27
C LYS A 142 -1.33 -23.29 -22.93
N LEU A 143 -1.37 -22.68 -24.12
CA LEU A 143 -0.20 -22.29 -24.91
C LEU A 143 0.26 -20.88 -24.54
N ALA A 144 1.50 -20.73 -24.08
CA ALA A 144 2.06 -19.43 -23.66
C ALA A 144 3.25 -19.00 -24.52
N PHE A 145 3.35 -17.70 -24.81
CA PHE A 145 4.63 -17.12 -25.26
C PHE A 145 5.43 -16.66 -24.08
N MET A 146 6.74 -16.82 -24.16
CA MET A 146 7.65 -16.46 -23.10
C MET A 146 8.56 -15.33 -23.57
N VAL A 147 8.58 -14.26 -22.79
CA VAL A 147 9.45 -13.11 -23.03
C VAL A 147 10.52 -13.08 -21.93
N PRO A 148 11.80 -13.32 -22.28
CA PRO A 148 12.89 -13.23 -21.32
C PRO A 148 13.17 -11.76 -20.97
N VAL A 149 13.10 -11.42 -19.68
CA VAL A 149 13.40 -10.08 -19.16
C VAL A 149 14.70 -10.09 -18.35
N PRO A 150 15.70 -9.25 -18.67
CA PRO A 150 16.94 -9.19 -17.91
C PRO A 150 16.74 -8.80 -16.44
N LYS A 151 17.31 -9.58 -15.52
CA LYS A 151 17.42 -9.26 -14.07
C LYS A 151 18.50 -8.22 -13.80
N ILE A 152 19.56 -8.24 -14.59
CA ILE A 152 20.75 -7.37 -14.46
C ILE A 152 20.98 -6.58 -15.75
N SER A 153 21.81 -5.54 -15.66
CA SER A 153 22.08 -4.60 -16.77
C SER A 153 22.79 -5.22 -17.97
N VAL A 154 23.59 -6.27 -17.74
CA VAL A 154 24.35 -7.03 -18.75
C VAL A 154 24.23 -8.53 -18.45
N PRO A 155 23.20 -9.20 -19.00
CA PRO A 155 22.99 -10.62 -18.76
C PRO A 155 23.97 -11.48 -19.58
N VAL A 156 24.72 -12.35 -18.91
CA VAL A 156 25.65 -13.32 -19.54
C VAL A 156 25.06 -14.75 -19.59
N GLU A 157 24.57 -15.24 -18.45
CA GLU A 157 23.97 -16.57 -18.30
C GLU A 157 22.44 -16.58 -18.37
N PHE A 158 21.83 -17.75 -18.62
CA PHE A 158 20.36 -17.92 -18.66
C PHE A 158 19.68 -17.56 -17.33
N LYS A 159 20.30 -17.84 -16.19
CA LYS A 159 19.77 -17.50 -14.85
C LYS A 159 19.56 -16.00 -14.63
N HIS A 160 20.22 -15.16 -15.44
CA HIS A 160 20.11 -13.70 -15.41
C HIS A 160 18.85 -13.18 -16.09
N TYR A 161 18.02 -14.04 -16.69
CA TYR A 161 16.74 -13.68 -17.27
C TYR A 161 15.58 -14.17 -16.39
N ARG A 162 14.46 -13.44 -16.42
CA ARG A 162 13.17 -13.86 -15.86
C ARG A 162 12.26 -14.28 -17.00
N PRO A 163 11.61 -15.45 -16.93
CA PRO A 163 10.59 -15.82 -17.90
C PRO A 163 9.29 -15.06 -17.58
N ILE A 164 8.75 -14.30 -18.53
CA ILE A 164 7.39 -13.75 -18.41
C ILE A 164 6.47 -14.43 -19.43
N SER A 165 5.46 -15.12 -18.94
CA SER A 165 4.44 -15.79 -19.74
C SER A 165 3.37 -14.80 -20.22
N ILE A 166 3.25 -14.66 -21.53
CA ILE A 166 2.14 -14.01 -22.22
C ILE A 166 1.10 -15.08 -22.56
N LEU A 167 0.03 -15.08 -21.77
CA LEU A 167 -1.13 -15.95 -21.97
C LEU A 167 -2.16 -15.32 -22.93
N PRO A 168 -2.96 -16.14 -23.64
CA PRO A 168 -4.16 -15.70 -24.36
C PRO A 168 -5.05 -14.79 -23.52
N PHE A 169 -5.70 -13.80 -24.16
CA PHE A 169 -6.48 -12.81 -23.42
C PHE A 169 -7.67 -13.44 -22.70
N LEU A 170 -8.43 -14.31 -23.39
CA LEU A 170 -9.59 -15.00 -22.80
C LEU A 170 -9.19 -16.02 -21.73
N SER A 171 -7.99 -16.60 -21.82
CA SER A 171 -7.40 -17.42 -20.74
C SER A 171 -7.34 -16.63 -19.43
N LYS A 172 -6.86 -15.37 -19.48
CA LYS A 172 -6.82 -14.47 -18.30
C LYS A 172 -8.20 -14.09 -17.78
N VAL A 173 -9.22 -14.05 -18.65
CA VAL A 173 -10.61 -13.78 -18.24
C VAL A 173 -11.13 -14.95 -17.42
N LEU A 174 -10.97 -16.19 -17.91
CA LEU A 174 -11.35 -17.40 -17.18
C LEU A 174 -10.57 -17.52 -15.87
N GLU A 175 -9.26 -17.30 -15.87
CA GLU A 175 -8.45 -17.30 -14.65
C GLU A 175 -8.92 -16.25 -13.63
N ARG A 176 -9.36 -15.06 -14.08
CA ARG A 176 -9.95 -14.05 -13.17
C ARG A 176 -11.27 -14.48 -12.57
N VAL A 177 -12.11 -15.19 -13.34
CA VAL A 177 -13.37 -15.76 -12.82
C VAL A 177 -13.06 -16.75 -11.70
N VAL A 178 -12.16 -17.70 -11.96
CA VAL A 178 -11.75 -18.69 -10.97
C VAL A 178 -11.08 -18.04 -9.77
N LEU A 179 -10.18 -17.07 -9.99
CA LEU A 179 -9.51 -16.33 -8.91
C LEU A 179 -10.53 -15.65 -8.00
N ARG A 180 -11.54 -14.98 -8.55
CA ARG A 180 -12.58 -14.29 -7.75
C ARG A 180 -13.33 -15.29 -6.86
N GLN A 181 -13.76 -16.42 -7.40
CA GLN A 181 -14.50 -17.43 -6.62
C GLN A 181 -13.60 -18.12 -5.59
N PHE A 182 -12.39 -18.53 -5.99
CA PHE A 182 -11.45 -19.23 -5.13
C PHE A 182 -10.90 -18.35 -4.00
N SER A 183 -10.56 -17.08 -4.28
CA SER A 183 -10.16 -16.12 -3.24
C SER A 183 -11.27 -15.91 -2.21
N CYS A 184 -12.53 -15.80 -2.64
CA CYS A 184 -13.67 -15.67 -1.73
C CYS A 184 -13.79 -16.88 -0.81
N PHE A 185 -13.63 -18.08 -1.35
CA PHE A 185 -13.61 -19.33 -0.57
C PHE A 185 -12.47 -19.37 0.45
N LEU A 186 -11.24 -19.04 0.04
CA LEU A 186 -10.07 -19.01 0.91
C LEU A 186 -10.23 -17.99 2.05
N SER A 187 -10.74 -16.80 1.75
CA SER A 187 -10.96 -15.75 2.75
C SER A 187 -12.09 -16.10 3.72
N SER A 188 -13.21 -16.61 3.22
CA SER A 188 -14.37 -16.94 4.08
C SER A 188 -14.09 -18.08 5.07
N ASN A 189 -13.13 -18.95 4.74
CA ASN A 189 -12.71 -20.07 5.59
C ASN A 189 -11.37 -19.84 6.30
N ASN A 190 -10.78 -18.63 6.22
CA ASN A 190 -9.49 -18.29 6.82
C ASN A 190 -8.35 -19.28 6.49
N LEU A 191 -8.30 -19.75 5.24
CA LEU A 191 -7.38 -20.83 4.82
C LEU A 191 -5.95 -20.36 4.52
N LEU A 192 -5.73 -19.06 4.40
CA LEU A 192 -4.40 -18.47 4.20
C LEU A 192 -3.86 -17.93 5.53
N ASN A 193 -2.59 -18.20 5.80
CA ASN A 193 -1.92 -17.73 7.00
C ASN A 193 -1.99 -16.19 7.13
N PRO A 194 -2.37 -15.63 8.29
CA PRO A 194 -2.45 -14.18 8.49
C PRO A 194 -1.11 -13.45 8.30
N LEU A 195 0.01 -14.13 8.52
CA LEU A 195 1.39 -13.62 8.37
C LEU A 195 1.96 -13.84 6.95
N GLN A 196 1.13 -14.16 5.97
CA GLN A 196 1.45 -14.07 4.55
C GLN A 196 0.86 -12.77 4.00
N SER A 197 1.70 -11.82 3.58
CA SER A 197 1.28 -10.54 2.99
C SER A 197 1.39 -10.51 1.46
N GLY A 198 2.10 -11.46 0.85
CA GLY A 198 2.28 -11.52 -0.60
C GLY A 198 1.01 -11.88 -1.34
N PHE A 199 0.72 -11.14 -2.41
CA PHE A 199 -0.39 -11.38 -3.34
C PHE A 199 -1.78 -11.43 -2.72
N ARG A 200 -1.98 -10.79 -1.56
CA ARG A 200 -3.27 -10.72 -0.88
C ARG A 200 -3.90 -9.33 -0.99
N PRO A 201 -5.24 -9.25 -1.15
CA PRO A 201 -5.95 -7.99 -1.02
C PRO A 201 -5.70 -7.35 0.34
N SER A 202 -5.59 -6.02 0.39
CA SER A 202 -5.36 -5.25 1.63
C SER A 202 -4.02 -5.48 2.34
N HIS A 203 -3.09 -6.25 1.74
CA HIS A 203 -1.72 -6.37 2.20
C HIS A 203 -0.75 -5.70 1.21
N SER A 204 0.42 -5.30 1.69
CA SER A 204 1.49 -4.71 0.87
C SER A 204 2.87 -5.13 1.38
N THR A 205 3.93 -4.72 0.70
CA THR A 205 5.28 -4.85 1.27
C THR A 205 5.42 -4.08 2.58
N CYS A 206 4.71 -2.95 2.72
CA CYS A 206 4.73 -2.14 3.94
C CYS A 206 4.08 -2.87 5.11
N SER A 207 2.98 -3.61 4.91
CA SER A 207 2.36 -4.36 6.02
C SER A 207 3.30 -5.44 6.58
N ALA A 208 4.07 -6.10 5.71
CA ALA A 208 5.09 -7.05 6.10
C ALA A 208 6.25 -6.40 6.86
N LEU A 209 6.78 -5.30 6.32
CA LEU A 209 7.90 -4.58 6.90
C LEU A 209 7.53 -3.92 8.25
N ILE A 210 6.33 -3.36 8.38
CA ILE A 210 5.85 -2.76 9.63
C ILE A 210 5.83 -3.82 10.72
N LYS A 211 5.24 -5.00 10.47
CA LYS A 211 5.17 -6.07 11.49
C LYS A 211 6.55 -6.45 12.03
N ILE A 212 7.51 -6.63 11.13
CA ILE A 212 8.86 -7.04 11.53
C ILE A 212 9.61 -5.91 12.20
N THR A 213 9.59 -4.70 11.62
CA THR A 213 10.32 -3.57 12.22
C THR A 213 9.76 -3.19 13.58
N ASP A 214 8.45 -3.31 13.80
CA ASP A 214 7.82 -3.11 15.10
C ASP A 214 8.23 -4.16 16.13
N ASP A 215 8.22 -5.46 15.77
CA ASP A 215 8.70 -6.51 16.66
C ASP A 215 10.20 -6.34 17.02
N LEU A 216 11.01 -5.94 16.04
CA LEU A 216 12.43 -5.66 16.25
C LEU A 216 12.63 -4.48 17.22
N ARG A 217 11.84 -3.40 17.08
CA ARG A 217 11.88 -2.26 18.00
C ARG A 217 11.45 -2.66 19.40
N LYS A 218 10.32 -3.37 19.51
CA LYS A 218 9.82 -3.86 20.78
C LYS A 218 10.86 -4.71 21.52
N ALA A 219 11.52 -5.62 20.81
CA ALA A 219 12.61 -6.41 21.39
C ALA A 219 13.79 -5.54 21.87
N VAL A 220 14.14 -4.48 21.13
CA VAL A 220 15.17 -3.52 21.57
C VAL A 220 14.75 -2.77 22.83
N ASP A 221 13.49 -2.33 22.91
CA ASP A 221 12.92 -1.64 24.09
C ASP A 221 12.91 -2.56 25.32
N ASP A 222 12.60 -3.84 25.11
CA ASP A 222 12.66 -4.90 26.12
C ASP A 222 14.11 -5.33 26.47
N SER A 223 15.12 -4.59 25.99
CA SER A 223 16.54 -4.86 26.23
C SER A 223 17.03 -6.22 25.70
N GLN A 224 16.38 -6.74 24.66
CA GLN A 224 16.70 -8.00 24.01
C GLN A 224 17.52 -7.81 22.72
N LEU A 225 18.02 -8.93 22.19
CA LEU A 225 18.61 -9.09 20.88
C LEU A 225 17.68 -9.92 20.01
N THR A 226 17.56 -9.61 18.73
CA THR A 226 16.80 -10.43 17.78
C THR A 226 17.71 -10.98 16.69
N LEU A 227 17.69 -12.29 16.49
CA LEU A 227 18.36 -12.95 15.38
C LEU A 227 17.38 -13.00 14.20
N LEU A 228 17.65 -12.23 13.15
CA LEU A 228 16.85 -12.15 11.92
C LEU A 228 17.54 -12.96 10.81
N THR A 229 16.78 -13.81 10.12
CA THR A 229 17.23 -14.59 8.95
C THR A 229 16.25 -14.40 7.80
N LEU A 230 16.78 -13.93 6.65
CA LEU A 230 16.02 -13.73 5.42
C LEU A 230 16.39 -14.82 4.42
N LEU A 231 15.44 -15.68 4.05
CA LEU A 231 15.64 -16.78 3.10
C LEU A 231 15.20 -16.36 1.69
N ASP A 232 16.01 -16.67 0.68
CA ASP A 232 15.70 -16.48 -0.75
C ASP A 232 15.53 -17.85 -1.41
N PHE A 233 14.37 -18.08 -2.02
CA PHE A 233 14.12 -19.33 -2.77
C PHE A 233 14.63 -19.20 -4.21
N SER A 234 15.26 -20.26 -4.69
CA SER A 234 15.73 -20.35 -6.07
C SER A 234 14.57 -20.73 -7.00
N ASN A 235 14.13 -19.77 -7.80
CA ASN A 235 13.15 -19.98 -8.88
C ASN A 235 11.82 -20.60 -8.41
N ALA A 236 11.34 -20.20 -7.23
CA ALA A 236 10.25 -20.88 -6.51
C ALA A 236 9.01 -21.17 -7.36
N PHE A 237 8.54 -20.19 -8.14
CA PHE A 237 7.35 -20.32 -9.00
C PHE A 237 7.47 -21.45 -10.04
N ASN A 238 8.66 -21.68 -10.58
CA ASN A 238 8.88 -22.71 -11.61
C ASN A 238 9.15 -24.10 -11.01
N CYS A 239 9.42 -24.18 -9.70
CA CYS A 239 9.72 -25.42 -9.00
C CYS A 239 8.48 -26.12 -8.44
N VAL A 240 7.31 -25.47 -8.44
CA VAL A 240 6.08 -26.02 -7.85
C VAL A 240 5.67 -27.32 -8.55
N ASP A 241 5.76 -28.45 -7.85
CA ASP A 241 5.28 -29.74 -8.36
C ASP A 241 3.75 -29.75 -8.45
N HIS A 242 3.23 -30.16 -9.61
CA HIS A 242 1.79 -30.12 -9.88
C HIS A 242 1.00 -31.11 -9.02
N ASP A 243 1.51 -32.32 -8.77
CA ASP A 243 0.78 -33.33 -8.00
C ASP A 243 0.75 -33.00 -6.51
N ILE A 244 1.83 -32.43 -5.99
CA ILE A 244 1.86 -31.90 -4.62
C ILE A 244 0.88 -30.73 -4.50
N LEU A 245 0.91 -29.77 -5.41
CA LEU A 245 -0.04 -28.65 -5.40
C LEU A 245 -1.49 -29.13 -5.46
N LEU A 246 -1.81 -30.10 -6.34
CA LEU A 246 -3.15 -30.68 -6.43
C LEU A 246 -3.56 -31.40 -5.14
N SER A 247 -2.62 -32.06 -4.46
CA SER A 247 -2.87 -32.71 -3.17
C SER A 247 -3.16 -31.69 -2.07
N ILE A 248 -2.42 -30.57 -2.03
CA ILE A 248 -2.70 -29.44 -1.12
C ILE A 248 -4.08 -28.84 -1.42
N LEU A 249 -4.42 -28.62 -2.70
CA LEU A 249 -5.72 -28.09 -3.08
C LEU A 249 -6.87 -28.99 -2.63
N ARG A 250 -6.70 -30.31 -2.71
CA ARG A 250 -7.70 -31.29 -2.22
C ARG A 250 -7.86 -31.25 -0.70
N SER A 251 -6.79 -31.02 0.08
CA SER A 251 -6.89 -30.92 1.54
C SER A 251 -7.65 -29.67 2.02
N LEU A 252 -7.86 -28.68 1.15
CA LEU A 252 -8.69 -27.50 1.43
C LEU A 252 -10.21 -27.74 1.34
N ASN A 253 -10.67 -28.97 1.12
CA ASN A 253 -12.08 -29.31 0.88
C ASN A 253 -12.64 -28.75 -0.45
N ILE A 254 -11.93 -28.90 -1.56
CA ILE A 254 -12.51 -28.59 -2.87
C ILE A 254 -13.26 -29.80 -3.44
N SER A 255 -14.33 -29.55 -4.21
CA SER A 255 -15.06 -30.63 -4.90
C SER A 255 -14.24 -31.29 -6.01
N GLY A 256 -14.64 -32.50 -6.41
CA GLY A 256 -13.97 -33.28 -7.46
C GLY A 256 -13.86 -32.52 -8.79
N SER A 257 -14.94 -31.86 -9.24
CA SER A 257 -14.94 -31.08 -10.48
C SER A 257 -13.99 -29.87 -10.45
N VAL A 258 -13.86 -29.22 -9.29
CA VAL A 258 -12.89 -28.13 -9.10
C VAL A 258 -11.46 -28.67 -9.11
N ALA A 259 -11.21 -29.81 -8.47
CA ALA A 259 -9.90 -30.45 -8.48
C ALA A 259 -9.49 -30.91 -9.90
N GLU A 260 -10.43 -31.45 -10.67
CA GLU A 260 -10.26 -31.78 -12.09
C GLU A 260 -9.94 -30.53 -12.91
N TRP A 261 -10.61 -29.41 -12.65
CA TRP A 261 -10.33 -28.15 -13.34
C TRP A 261 -8.91 -27.66 -13.08
N PHE A 262 -8.44 -27.67 -11.82
CA PHE A 262 -7.06 -27.29 -11.51
C PHE A 262 -6.05 -28.27 -12.11
N SER A 263 -6.35 -29.58 -12.11
CA SER A 263 -5.53 -30.59 -12.76
C SER A 263 -5.43 -30.33 -14.27
N SER A 264 -6.55 -30.00 -14.92
CA SER A 264 -6.60 -29.61 -16.33
C SER A 264 -5.87 -28.29 -16.58
N TYR A 265 -5.96 -27.31 -15.68
CA TYR A 265 -5.28 -26.01 -15.80
C TYR A 265 -3.75 -26.14 -15.81
N LEU A 266 -3.20 -27.03 -14.96
CA LEU A 266 -1.77 -27.23 -14.79
C LEU A 266 -1.17 -28.18 -15.84
N SER A 267 -1.92 -29.20 -16.26
CA SER A 267 -1.45 -30.25 -17.18
C SER A 267 -1.50 -29.85 -18.66
N GLY A 268 -0.56 -30.39 -19.44
CA GLY A 268 -0.53 -30.23 -20.91
C GLY A 268 -0.24 -28.80 -21.37
N ARG A 269 0.46 -28.01 -20.54
CA ARG A 269 0.88 -26.65 -20.89
C ARG A 269 2.15 -26.68 -21.72
N ARG A 270 2.21 -25.79 -22.71
CA ARG A 270 3.40 -25.63 -23.56
C ARG A 270 3.78 -24.17 -23.64
N GLN A 271 5.08 -23.91 -23.76
CA GLN A 271 5.63 -22.58 -23.90
C GLN A 271 6.69 -22.50 -24.99
N ARG A 272 6.83 -21.32 -25.58
CA ARG A 272 7.95 -21.01 -26.48
C ARG A 272 8.43 -19.58 -26.29
N ILE A 273 9.71 -19.33 -26.53
CA ILE A 273 10.27 -17.98 -26.52
C ILE A 273 9.85 -17.26 -27.78
N ARG A 274 9.36 -16.03 -27.62
CA ARG A 274 9.12 -15.11 -28.72
C ARG A 274 9.78 -13.77 -28.43
N VAL A 275 10.71 -13.38 -29.29
CA VAL A 275 11.31 -12.04 -29.30
C VAL A 275 11.21 -11.52 -30.73
N ASP A 276 10.44 -10.46 -30.91
CA ASP A 276 10.07 -9.91 -32.21
C ASP A 276 9.50 -10.98 -33.15
N ASP A 277 10.08 -11.16 -34.34
CA ASP A 277 9.63 -12.12 -35.36
C ASP A 277 10.28 -13.51 -35.23
N ILE A 278 11.13 -13.73 -34.22
CA ILE A 278 11.86 -14.99 -34.03
C ILE A 278 11.24 -15.79 -32.88
N GLU A 279 10.99 -17.07 -33.15
CA GLU A 279 10.34 -18.01 -32.23
C GLU A 279 11.23 -19.23 -31.98
N SER A 280 11.19 -19.76 -30.76
CA SER A 280 11.76 -21.08 -30.43
C SER A 280 10.73 -22.18 -30.69
N ASP A 281 11.17 -23.44 -30.57
CA ASP A 281 10.25 -24.57 -30.54
C ASP A 281 9.37 -24.57 -29.27
N TRP A 282 8.25 -25.30 -29.35
CA TRP A 282 7.36 -25.52 -28.22
C TRP A 282 7.94 -26.54 -27.25
N CYS A 283 8.10 -26.13 -25.99
CA CYS A 283 8.51 -26.99 -24.88
C CYS A 283 7.35 -27.21 -23.92
N ASP A 284 7.27 -28.43 -23.38
CA ASP A 284 6.27 -28.79 -22.38
C ASP A 284 6.68 -28.27 -21.00
N VAL A 285 5.71 -27.81 -20.23
CA VAL A 285 5.91 -27.33 -18.86
C VAL A 285 5.48 -28.42 -17.90
N THR A 286 6.45 -29.05 -17.24
CA THR A 286 6.25 -30.21 -16.37
C THR A 286 6.14 -29.85 -14.89
N ALA A 287 6.56 -28.63 -14.52
CA ALA A 287 6.48 -28.11 -13.17
C ALA A 287 6.28 -26.58 -13.21
N GLY A 288 5.84 -26.04 -12.07
CA GLY A 288 5.68 -24.63 -11.85
C GLY A 288 4.31 -24.08 -12.21
N VAL A 289 4.07 -22.85 -11.76
CA VAL A 289 2.91 -22.04 -12.13
C VAL A 289 3.36 -20.89 -13.05
N PRO A 290 2.60 -20.53 -14.09
CA PRO A 290 3.07 -19.61 -15.13
C PRO A 290 3.36 -18.21 -14.56
N GLN A 291 4.58 -17.70 -14.71
CA GLN A 291 4.96 -16.35 -14.25
C GLN A 291 4.27 -15.29 -15.12
N GLY A 292 3.20 -14.68 -14.61
CA GLY A 292 2.31 -13.78 -15.37
C GLY A 292 0.89 -14.32 -15.58
N GLY A 293 0.62 -15.55 -15.11
CA GLY A 293 -0.72 -16.05 -14.88
C GLY A 293 -1.44 -15.26 -13.78
N VAL A 294 -2.75 -15.16 -13.89
CA VAL A 294 -3.62 -14.49 -12.92
C VAL A 294 -3.81 -15.38 -11.68
N LEU A 295 -3.88 -16.70 -11.86
CA LEU A 295 -4.01 -17.66 -10.75
C LEU A 295 -2.69 -18.01 -10.07
N SER A 296 -1.57 -17.90 -10.77
CA SER A 296 -0.26 -18.32 -10.26
C SER A 296 0.10 -17.78 -8.88
N PRO A 297 -0.12 -16.48 -8.57
CA PRO A 297 0.23 -15.94 -7.26
C PRO A 297 -0.55 -16.58 -6.12
N ILE A 298 -1.86 -16.79 -6.26
CA ILE A 298 -2.67 -17.39 -5.19
C ILE A 298 -2.40 -18.89 -5.03
N LEU A 299 -2.13 -19.59 -6.12
CA LEU A 299 -1.72 -21.00 -6.08
C LEU A 299 -0.39 -21.15 -5.34
N PHE A 300 0.56 -20.25 -5.59
CA PHE A 300 1.83 -20.22 -4.86
C PHE A 300 1.63 -19.88 -3.38
N SER A 301 0.76 -18.90 -3.05
CA SER A 301 0.42 -18.57 -1.67
C SER A 301 -0.17 -19.77 -0.92
N VAL A 302 -1.05 -20.56 -1.55
CA VAL A 302 -1.60 -21.80 -0.98
C VAL A 302 -0.51 -22.86 -0.80
N PHE A 303 0.39 -23.00 -1.79
CA PHE A 303 1.49 -23.96 -1.74
C PHE A 303 2.46 -23.69 -0.58
N ILE A 304 2.97 -22.47 -0.47
CA ILE A 304 3.95 -22.08 0.55
C ILE A 304 3.31 -22.02 1.96
N ASN A 305 1.97 -21.95 2.04
CA ASN A 305 1.24 -21.90 3.31
C ASN A 305 1.54 -23.11 4.22
N THR A 306 1.85 -24.29 3.65
CA THR A 306 2.17 -25.48 4.44
C THR A 306 3.58 -25.44 5.05
N LEU A 307 4.47 -24.55 4.58
CA LEU A 307 5.80 -24.40 5.16
C LEU A 307 5.70 -23.97 6.63
N VAL A 308 4.81 -23.04 6.94
CA VAL A 308 4.74 -22.44 8.29
C VAL A 308 4.36 -23.45 9.38
N THR A 309 3.79 -24.60 9.01
CA THR A 309 3.40 -25.63 9.99
C THR A 309 4.59 -26.42 10.52
N VAL A 310 5.77 -26.32 9.90
CA VAL A 310 7.00 -26.99 10.37
C VAL A 310 7.83 -26.12 11.32
N LEU A 311 7.56 -24.82 11.35
CA LEU A 311 8.24 -23.86 12.21
C LEU A 311 7.72 -23.97 13.66
N LYS A 312 8.63 -24.06 14.64
CA LYS A 312 8.26 -24.26 16.05
C LYS A 312 8.77 -23.18 16.98
N PHE A 313 9.94 -22.61 16.69
CA PHE A 313 10.67 -21.79 17.65
C PHE A 313 10.76 -20.31 17.25
N THR A 314 10.74 -20.03 15.95
CA THR A 314 10.91 -18.70 15.37
C THR A 314 9.56 -18.07 15.04
N SER A 315 9.49 -16.75 15.20
CA SER A 315 8.45 -15.95 14.56
C SER A 315 8.78 -15.78 13.09
N TYR A 316 7.77 -15.54 12.27
CA TYR A 316 7.96 -15.43 10.83
C TYR A 316 7.05 -14.40 10.17
N HIS A 317 7.46 -13.98 8.98
CA HIS A 317 6.58 -13.33 8.03
C HIS A 317 6.90 -13.81 6.62
N LEU A 318 5.86 -14.00 5.82
CA LEU A 318 5.96 -14.37 4.42
C LEU A 318 5.52 -13.21 3.54
N TYR A 319 6.27 -12.97 2.48
CA TYR A 319 5.85 -12.13 1.38
C TYR A 319 6.17 -12.84 0.07
N ALA A 320 5.16 -13.45 -0.55
CA ALA A 320 5.35 -14.31 -1.72
C ALA A 320 6.30 -15.46 -1.37
N ASP A 321 7.45 -15.56 -2.05
CA ASP A 321 8.52 -16.52 -1.78
C ASP A 321 9.53 -16.02 -0.73
N ASP A 322 9.56 -14.72 -0.39
CA ASP A 322 10.45 -14.20 0.64
C ASP A 322 9.98 -14.66 2.04
N LEU A 323 10.77 -15.51 2.69
CA LEU A 323 10.54 -15.96 4.07
C LEU A 323 11.50 -15.28 5.03
N GLN A 324 10.94 -14.72 6.09
CA GLN A 324 11.66 -13.95 7.09
C GLN A 324 11.43 -14.63 8.43
N LEU A 325 12.48 -15.16 9.03
CA LEU A 325 12.46 -15.82 10.34
C LEU A 325 13.16 -14.93 11.36
N TYR A 326 12.61 -14.83 12.56
CA TYR A 326 13.24 -14.08 13.64
C TYR A 326 12.93 -14.66 15.02
N VAL A 327 13.90 -14.54 15.92
CA VAL A 327 13.77 -14.95 17.32
C VAL A 327 14.45 -13.92 18.21
N SER A 328 13.70 -13.41 19.20
CA SER A 328 14.20 -12.48 20.21
C SER A 328 14.67 -13.25 21.44
N CYS A 329 15.74 -12.75 22.07
CA CYS A 329 16.41 -13.42 23.19
C CYS A 329 17.08 -12.40 24.12
N GLY A 330 17.21 -12.75 25.40
CA GLY A 330 18.01 -11.97 26.32
C GLY A 330 19.51 -12.02 25.96
N PRO A 331 20.34 -11.07 26.44
CA PRO A 331 21.78 -11.06 26.17
C PRO A 331 22.54 -12.33 26.59
N GLY A 332 22.00 -13.12 27.53
CA GLY A 332 22.57 -14.40 27.97
C GLY A 332 22.09 -15.63 27.19
N GLU A 333 21.07 -15.48 26.34
CA GLU A 333 20.36 -16.60 25.68
C GLU A 333 20.68 -16.68 24.18
N VAL A 334 21.72 -15.98 23.73
CA VAL A 334 22.09 -15.83 22.31
C VAL A 334 22.38 -17.19 21.67
N LEU A 335 23.04 -18.10 22.39
CA LEU A 335 23.33 -19.44 21.88
C LEU A 335 22.05 -20.26 21.68
N GLU A 336 21.12 -20.21 22.63
CA GLU A 336 19.82 -20.88 22.51
C GLU A 336 19.00 -20.30 21.36
N ALA A 337 19.09 -18.99 21.10
CA ALA A 337 18.44 -18.36 19.95
C ALA A 337 19.02 -18.87 18.62
N ILE A 338 20.34 -19.05 18.53
CA ILE A 338 21.01 -19.65 17.37
C ILE A 338 20.57 -21.10 17.18
N ASP A 339 20.50 -21.89 18.26
CA ASP A 339 20.07 -23.29 18.21
C ASP A 339 18.61 -23.41 17.76
N ARG A 340 17.72 -22.57 18.30
CA ARG A 340 16.31 -22.48 17.90
C ARG A 340 16.15 -22.10 16.42
N MET A 341 16.89 -21.10 15.95
CA MET A 341 16.90 -20.70 14.55
C MET A 341 17.41 -21.84 13.66
N THR A 342 18.50 -22.51 14.05
CA THR A 342 19.10 -23.61 13.28
C THR A 342 18.15 -24.81 13.21
N ALA A 343 17.43 -25.13 14.29
CA ALA A 343 16.44 -26.19 14.31
C ALA A 343 15.27 -25.93 13.34
N ASP A 344 14.73 -24.71 13.33
CA ASP A 344 13.68 -24.34 12.37
C ASP A 344 14.21 -24.28 10.93
N LEU A 345 15.44 -23.84 10.71
CA LEU A 345 16.09 -23.87 9.40
C LEU A 345 16.27 -25.30 8.86
N GLU A 346 16.59 -26.27 9.71
CA GLU A 346 16.66 -27.69 9.33
C GLU A 346 15.26 -28.26 9.02
N ALA A 347 14.23 -27.83 9.76
CA ALA A 347 12.84 -28.16 9.44
C ALA A 347 12.42 -27.58 8.08
N VAL A 348 12.79 -26.33 7.79
CA VAL A 348 12.60 -25.70 6.47
C VAL A 348 13.33 -26.50 5.40
N LYS A 349 14.60 -26.88 5.61
CA LYS A 349 15.35 -27.71 4.66
C LYS A 349 14.61 -29.01 4.35
N THR A 350 14.21 -29.75 5.38
CA THR A 350 13.47 -31.01 5.23
C THR A 350 12.18 -30.80 4.45
N TRP A 351 11.43 -29.74 4.75
CA TRP A 351 10.21 -29.39 4.03
C TRP A 351 10.51 -29.02 2.57
N THR A 352 11.51 -28.20 2.29
CA THR A 352 11.84 -27.81 0.91
C THR A 352 12.25 -29.00 0.05
N ALA A 353 13.02 -29.94 0.62
CA ALA A 353 13.38 -31.19 -0.04
C ALA A 353 12.15 -32.05 -0.36
N ALA A 354 11.19 -32.15 0.57
CA ALA A 354 9.96 -32.92 0.39
C ALA A 354 8.98 -32.31 -0.63
N TYR A 355 8.97 -30.97 -0.76
CA TYR A 355 8.06 -30.22 -1.63
C TYR A 355 8.69 -29.78 -2.96
N GLY A 356 9.97 -30.10 -3.21
CA GLY A 356 10.67 -29.78 -4.47
C GLY A 356 11.10 -28.33 -4.61
N LEU A 357 11.16 -27.56 -3.52
CA LEU A 357 11.69 -26.20 -3.51
C LEU A 357 13.17 -26.19 -3.12
N LEU A 358 13.87 -25.11 -3.49
CA LEU A 358 15.29 -24.93 -3.18
C LEU A 358 15.49 -23.55 -2.55
N VAL A 359 16.18 -23.51 -1.41
CA VAL A 359 16.68 -22.27 -0.82
C VAL A 359 18.04 -21.96 -1.42
N ASN A 360 18.38 -20.68 -1.55
CA ASN A 360 19.71 -20.24 -1.97
C ASN A 360 20.56 -19.81 -0.77
N PRO A 361 21.46 -20.67 -0.25
CA PRO A 361 22.25 -20.34 0.94
C PRO A 361 23.13 -19.11 0.76
N THR A 362 23.63 -18.86 -0.46
CA THR A 362 24.50 -17.71 -0.76
C THR A 362 23.79 -16.37 -0.73
N LYS A 363 22.47 -16.37 -0.90
CA LYS A 363 21.64 -15.17 -0.81
C LYS A 363 20.90 -15.04 0.51
N THR A 364 20.80 -16.11 1.28
CA THR A 364 20.26 -16.07 2.64
C THR A 364 21.11 -15.14 3.50
N GLN A 365 20.46 -14.20 4.20
CA GLN A 365 21.14 -13.21 5.03
C GLN A 365 20.76 -13.39 6.49
N VAL A 366 21.75 -13.39 7.38
CA VAL A 366 21.57 -13.51 8.84
C VAL A 366 22.12 -12.26 9.52
N MET A 367 21.35 -11.69 10.44
CA MET A 367 21.72 -10.46 11.14
C MET A 367 21.21 -10.49 12.59
N PHE A 368 22.07 -10.12 13.53
CA PHE A 368 21.62 -9.76 14.88
C PHE A 368 21.15 -8.30 14.88
N VAL A 369 20.00 -8.04 15.48
CA VAL A 369 19.41 -6.72 15.65
C VAL A 369 19.33 -6.40 17.14
N GLY A 370 19.70 -5.18 17.53
CA GLY A 370 19.77 -4.81 18.94
C GLY A 370 20.21 -3.37 19.20
N SER A 371 20.17 -2.97 20.47
CA SER A 371 20.78 -1.71 20.90
C SER A 371 22.30 -1.74 20.65
N ARG A 372 22.90 -0.55 20.44
CA ARG A 372 24.37 -0.43 20.26
C ARG A 372 25.16 -1.06 21.41
N TYR A 373 24.63 -0.98 22.63
CA TYR A 373 25.23 -1.57 23.83
C TYR A 373 25.24 -3.10 23.78
N HIS A 374 24.12 -3.75 23.48
CA HIS A 374 24.04 -5.21 23.40
C HIS A 374 24.80 -5.77 22.20
N LEU A 375 24.74 -5.09 21.05
CA LEU A 375 25.51 -5.47 19.87
C LEU A 375 27.03 -5.38 20.11
N ALA A 376 27.50 -4.40 20.90
CA ALA A 376 28.91 -4.29 21.24
C ALA A 376 29.37 -5.46 22.12
N ARG A 377 28.52 -5.96 23.03
CA ARG A 377 28.82 -7.12 23.88
C ARG A 377 28.91 -8.42 23.10
N LEU A 378 28.12 -8.58 22.03
CA LEU A 378 28.23 -9.71 21.10
C LEU A 378 29.59 -9.78 20.41
N ARG A 379 30.24 -8.63 20.15
CA ARG A 379 31.56 -8.59 19.47
C ARG A 379 32.71 -9.10 20.33
N ASN A 380 32.50 -9.26 21.65
CA ASN A 380 33.54 -9.62 22.59
C ASN A 380 33.73 -11.14 22.76
N GLY A 381 33.06 -11.99 21.96
CA GLY A 381 33.25 -13.44 21.97
C GLY A 381 32.98 -14.09 20.60
N PRO A 382 33.51 -15.31 20.34
CA PRO A 382 33.20 -16.04 19.11
C PRO A 382 31.76 -16.54 19.16
N LEU A 383 30.93 -16.09 18.21
CA LEU A 383 29.57 -16.61 18.02
C LEU A 383 29.62 -17.81 17.07
N PRO A 384 28.93 -18.92 17.38
CA PRO A 384 28.78 -20.00 16.42
C PRO A 384 28.00 -19.50 15.19
N PRO A 385 28.35 -19.96 13.97
CA PRO A 385 27.60 -19.59 12.79
C PRO A 385 26.23 -20.27 12.79
N VAL A 386 25.20 -19.58 12.31
CA VAL A 386 23.96 -20.25 11.88
C VAL A 386 24.29 -21.06 10.63
N THR A 387 23.91 -22.34 10.60
CA THR A 387 24.15 -23.20 9.45
C THR A 387 22.86 -23.51 8.71
N PHE A 388 22.95 -23.59 7.38
CA PHE A 388 21.87 -24.08 6.54
C PHE A 388 22.47 -24.98 5.45
N ASP A 389 22.00 -26.23 5.38
CA ASP A 389 22.50 -27.22 4.43
C ASP A 389 24.03 -27.45 4.49
N GLY A 390 24.58 -27.48 5.71
CA GLY A 390 26.03 -27.61 5.94
C GLY A 390 26.85 -26.36 5.57
N VAL A 391 26.21 -25.31 5.02
CA VAL A 391 26.84 -24.02 4.72
C VAL A 391 26.69 -23.10 5.93
N SER A 392 27.80 -22.53 6.40
CA SER A 392 27.78 -21.51 7.45
C SER A 392 27.33 -20.16 6.86
N LEU A 393 26.24 -19.62 7.38
CA LEU A 393 25.69 -18.33 6.97
C LEU A 393 26.46 -17.21 7.69
N SER A 394 26.93 -16.22 6.93
CA SER A 394 27.68 -15.10 7.49
C SER A 394 26.77 -14.05 8.13
N TYR A 395 27.11 -13.61 9.34
CA TYR A 395 26.45 -12.49 9.98
C TYR A 395 26.76 -11.17 9.26
N CYS A 396 25.72 -10.42 8.92
CA CYS A 396 25.82 -9.11 8.31
C CYS A 396 25.34 -8.01 9.26
N ASN A 397 25.76 -6.77 9.01
CA ASN A 397 25.36 -5.60 9.80
C ASN A 397 24.18 -4.84 9.18
N ASN A 398 23.84 -5.15 7.93
CA ASN A 398 22.72 -4.58 7.22
C ASN A 398 22.19 -5.60 6.23
N VAL A 399 20.88 -5.59 6.02
CA VAL A 399 20.17 -6.43 5.07
C VAL A 399 19.25 -5.58 4.21
N LYS A 400 18.91 -6.10 3.03
CA LYS A 400 17.88 -5.49 2.18
C LYS A 400 16.64 -6.39 2.19
N ASN A 401 15.59 -5.93 2.84
CA ASN A 401 14.35 -6.66 3.03
C ASN A 401 13.21 -5.97 2.28
N LEU A 402 12.57 -6.64 1.32
CA LEU A 402 11.49 -6.09 0.49
C LEU A 402 11.75 -4.66 -0.05
N GLY A 403 13.01 -4.38 -0.40
CA GLY A 403 13.43 -3.07 -0.92
C GLY A 403 13.89 -2.05 0.12
N LEU A 404 13.66 -2.29 1.41
CA LEU A 404 14.09 -1.46 2.54
C LEU A 404 15.44 -1.93 3.08
N HIS A 405 16.36 -1.01 3.36
CA HIS A 405 17.63 -1.32 4.03
C HIS A 405 17.45 -1.25 5.54
N ILE A 406 17.67 -2.37 6.22
CA ILE A 406 17.57 -2.47 7.69
C ILE A 406 18.99 -2.69 8.24
N GLN A 407 19.41 -1.84 9.16
CA GLN A 407 20.69 -1.97 9.87
C GLN A 407 20.49 -2.70 11.21
N ASN A 408 21.52 -3.38 11.69
CA ASN A 408 21.48 -4.13 12.95
C ASN A 408 21.13 -3.27 14.17
N ASN A 409 21.48 -1.99 14.15
CA ASN A 409 21.18 -1.04 15.21
C ASN A 409 19.90 -0.23 14.96
N LEU A 410 19.08 -0.63 13.99
CA LEU A 410 17.89 0.07 13.52
C LEU A 410 18.14 1.54 13.08
N SER A 411 19.39 1.88 12.73
CA SER A 411 19.67 3.15 12.04
C SER A 411 19.19 3.10 10.60
N TRP A 412 18.67 4.23 10.11
CA TRP A 412 18.15 4.40 8.76
C TRP A 412 19.10 5.20 7.85
N GLU A 413 20.34 5.45 8.29
CA GLU A 413 21.35 6.19 7.54
C GLU A 413 21.59 5.62 6.14
N LEU A 414 21.72 4.29 6.04
CA LEU A 414 21.93 3.60 4.77
C LEU A 414 20.71 3.72 3.85
N GLN A 415 19.51 3.59 4.40
CA GLN A 415 18.26 3.72 3.66
C GLN A 415 18.11 5.14 3.07
N VAL A 416 18.27 6.17 3.90
CA VAL A 416 18.19 7.58 3.47
C VAL A 416 19.27 7.92 2.44
N SER A 417 20.48 7.39 2.61
CA SER A 417 21.58 7.56 1.65
C SER A 417 21.25 6.95 0.29
N GLU A 418 20.65 5.76 0.26
CA GLU A 418 20.28 5.06 -0.97
C GLU A 418 19.09 5.75 -1.68
N VAL A 419 18.10 6.23 -0.92
CA VAL A 419 17.02 7.09 -1.42
C VAL A 419 17.60 8.37 -2.04
N SER A 420 18.48 9.06 -1.32
CA SER A 420 19.18 10.25 -1.80
C SER A 420 19.90 10.00 -3.12
N ARG A 421 20.69 8.91 -3.19
CA ARG A 421 21.45 8.53 -4.39
C ARG A 421 20.54 8.32 -5.60
N LYS A 422 19.42 7.62 -5.43
CA LYS A 422 18.44 7.38 -6.51
C LYS A 422 17.81 8.69 -6.99
N ILE A 423 17.42 9.57 -6.08
CA ILE A 423 16.81 10.85 -6.41
C ILE A 423 17.79 11.76 -7.12
N TYR A 424 19.02 11.91 -6.61
CA TYR A 424 20.05 12.71 -7.28
C TYR A 424 20.37 12.17 -8.68
N ALA A 425 20.48 10.85 -8.86
CA ALA A 425 20.72 10.23 -10.16
C ALA A 425 19.59 10.53 -11.17
N SER A 426 18.34 10.37 -10.76
CA SER A 426 17.17 10.70 -11.59
C SER A 426 17.07 12.19 -11.88
N MET A 427 17.33 13.03 -10.87
CA MET A 427 17.27 14.48 -10.98
C MET A 427 18.38 15.05 -11.89
N HIS A 428 19.55 14.43 -11.92
CA HIS A 428 20.65 14.82 -12.79
C HIS A 428 20.23 14.76 -14.27
N GLY A 429 19.49 13.73 -14.66
CA GLY A 429 18.85 13.69 -15.97
C GLY A 429 17.88 14.86 -16.13
N LEU A 430 16.99 15.06 -15.15
CA LEU A 430 15.77 15.85 -15.33
C LEU A 430 16.12 17.32 -15.48
N LYS A 431 17.13 17.76 -14.72
CA LYS A 431 17.68 19.12 -14.79
C LYS A 431 18.16 19.52 -16.18
N ARG A 432 18.61 18.59 -17.03
CA ARG A 432 19.02 18.89 -18.42
C ARG A 432 17.87 19.42 -19.26
N LEU A 433 16.64 19.02 -18.95
CA LEU A 433 15.42 19.39 -19.66
C LEU A 433 14.59 20.46 -18.93
N GLN A 434 15.03 20.89 -17.74
CA GLN A 434 14.29 21.79 -16.85
C GLN A 434 13.78 23.06 -17.53
N ASN A 435 14.62 23.69 -18.36
CA ASN A 435 14.33 24.95 -19.04
C ASN A 435 13.46 24.79 -20.30
N PHE A 436 13.20 23.54 -20.72
CA PHE A 436 12.46 23.23 -21.94
C PHE A 436 11.10 22.60 -21.68
N LEU A 437 10.93 21.95 -20.53
CA LEU A 437 9.69 21.26 -20.17
C LEU A 437 8.63 22.23 -19.60
N PRO A 438 7.34 22.03 -19.93
CA PRO A 438 6.24 22.73 -19.30
C PRO A 438 6.19 22.51 -17.79
N TYR A 439 5.57 23.44 -17.06
CA TYR A 439 5.37 23.33 -15.61
C TYR A 439 4.60 22.05 -15.23
N SER A 440 3.44 21.82 -15.88
CA SER A 440 2.60 20.64 -15.63
C SER A 440 3.37 19.34 -15.82
N THR A 441 4.17 19.22 -16.87
CA THR A 441 5.02 18.04 -17.11
C THR A 441 6.06 17.84 -16.02
N LYS A 442 6.69 18.92 -15.53
CA LYS A 442 7.68 18.82 -14.45
C LYS A 442 7.03 18.27 -13.17
N VAL A 443 5.83 18.74 -12.82
CA VAL A 443 5.06 18.21 -11.69
C VAL A 443 4.76 16.73 -11.89
N THR A 444 4.23 16.34 -13.05
CA THR A 444 3.94 14.93 -13.37
C THR A 444 5.18 14.05 -13.26
N LEU A 445 6.35 14.52 -13.73
CA LEU A 445 7.60 13.78 -13.65
C LEU A 445 8.08 13.60 -12.22
N VAL A 446 8.02 14.64 -11.39
CA VAL A 446 8.36 14.55 -9.96
C VAL A 446 7.43 13.57 -9.24
N ASN A 447 6.12 13.71 -9.43
CA ASN A 447 5.12 12.87 -8.76
C ASN A 447 5.17 11.40 -9.19
N SER A 448 5.58 11.11 -10.44
CA SER A 448 5.63 9.73 -10.95
C SER A 448 6.99 9.05 -10.77
N LEU A 449 8.09 9.80 -10.66
CA LEU A 449 9.44 9.23 -10.65
C LEU A 449 10.22 9.44 -9.36
N LEU A 450 9.97 10.53 -8.64
CA LEU A 450 10.78 10.91 -7.49
C LEU A 450 10.04 10.70 -6.18
N LEU A 451 8.81 11.20 -6.05
CA LEU A 451 8.02 11.01 -4.82
C LEU A 451 7.85 9.54 -4.44
N PRO A 452 7.55 8.60 -5.37
CA PRO A 452 7.42 7.19 -5.01
C PRO A 452 8.72 6.56 -4.47
N ILE A 453 9.89 7.17 -4.68
CA ILE A 453 11.16 6.71 -4.10
C ILE A 453 11.26 7.14 -2.62
N ILE A 454 10.71 8.31 -2.28
CA ILE A 454 10.67 8.85 -0.91
C ILE A 454 9.57 8.15 -0.10
N ASP A 455 8.37 8.06 -0.68
CA ASP A 455 7.15 7.57 -0.01
C ASP A 455 7.16 6.05 0.21
N TYR A 456 8.03 5.32 -0.50
CA TYR A 456 8.06 3.87 -0.38
C TYR A 456 8.54 3.42 1.02
N ALA A 457 7.62 2.81 1.77
CA ALA A 457 7.86 2.24 3.10
C ALA A 457 8.33 3.27 4.15
N ASP A 458 7.99 4.55 3.97
CA ASP A 458 8.27 5.64 4.91
C ASP A 458 7.72 5.38 6.32
N VAL A 459 6.53 4.76 6.41
CA VAL A 459 5.90 4.33 7.66
C VAL A 459 6.75 3.35 8.47
N CYS A 460 7.72 2.67 7.83
CA CYS A 460 8.57 1.69 8.51
C CYS A 460 9.69 2.33 9.32
N TYR A 461 9.96 3.64 9.18
CA TYR A 461 11.06 4.33 9.86
C TYR A 461 10.65 5.69 10.46
N PRO A 462 9.65 5.71 11.38
CA PRO A 462 9.23 6.95 12.05
C PRO A 462 10.30 7.53 13.00
N ASP A 463 11.30 6.74 13.35
CA ASP A 463 12.41 7.00 14.26
C ASP A 463 13.65 7.59 13.57
N LEU A 464 13.46 8.31 12.46
CA LEU A 464 14.54 9.07 11.83
C LEU A 464 15.06 10.16 12.76
N THR A 465 16.38 10.33 12.79
CA THR A 465 16.99 11.50 13.46
C THR A 465 16.69 12.77 12.68
N GLU A 466 16.71 13.93 13.36
CA GLU A 466 16.52 15.24 12.71
C GLU A 466 17.50 15.45 11.54
N GLU A 467 18.76 15.00 11.68
CA GLU A 467 19.75 15.09 10.60
C GLU A 467 19.35 14.29 9.34
N LEU A 468 18.72 13.13 9.53
CA LEU A 468 18.25 12.30 8.42
C LEU A 468 16.95 12.85 7.80
N LEU A 469 16.05 13.39 8.62
CA LEU A 469 14.85 14.10 8.14
C LEU A 469 15.25 15.32 7.30
N ASP A 470 16.19 16.14 7.79
CA ASP A 470 16.77 17.27 7.06
C ASP A 470 17.32 16.85 5.68
N LYS A 471 17.94 15.68 5.60
CA LYS A 471 18.45 15.14 4.32
C LYS A 471 17.30 14.82 3.36
N LEU A 472 16.19 14.23 3.84
CA LEU A 472 15.01 13.95 3.02
C LEU A 472 14.31 15.26 2.60
N ASP A 473 14.17 16.22 3.50
CA ASP A 473 13.58 17.53 3.20
C ASP A 473 14.38 18.30 2.14
N ARG A 474 15.72 18.17 2.15
CA ARG A 474 16.55 18.73 1.08
C ARG A 474 16.26 18.09 -0.28
N LEU A 475 15.88 16.81 -0.33
CA LEU A 475 15.48 16.13 -1.57
C LEU A 475 14.11 16.60 -2.05
N LEU A 476 13.14 16.80 -1.15
CA LEU A 476 11.85 17.40 -1.48
C LEU A 476 12.04 18.82 -2.02
N ASN A 477 12.84 19.63 -1.33
CA ASN A 477 13.21 20.97 -1.77
C ASN A 477 13.92 20.96 -3.13
N LEU A 478 14.76 19.96 -3.42
CA LEU A 478 15.38 19.78 -4.73
C LEU A 478 14.32 19.54 -5.82
N CYS A 479 13.28 18.77 -5.53
CA CYS A 479 12.15 18.52 -6.44
C CYS A 479 11.35 19.81 -6.69
N ILE A 480 11.06 20.58 -5.64
CA ILE A 480 10.39 21.88 -5.74
C ILE A 480 11.21 22.84 -6.61
N ARG A 481 12.52 22.96 -6.34
CA ARG A 481 13.42 23.80 -7.16
C ARG A 481 13.44 23.37 -8.62
N TYR A 482 13.37 22.06 -8.88
CA TYR A 482 13.29 21.55 -10.24
C TYR A 482 12.02 22.05 -10.94
N ILE A 483 10.85 21.87 -10.31
CA ILE A 483 9.55 22.29 -10.83
C ILE A 483 9.53 23.78 -11.16
N PHE A 484 9.96 24.63 -10.23
CA PHE A 484 9.89 26.08 -10.36
C PHE A 484 11.08 26.72 -11.09
N GLY A 485 12.16 26.00 -11.38
CA GLY A 485 13.31 26.57 -12.09
C GLY A 485 14.25 27.42 -11.22
N LEU A 486 14.25 27.20 -9.90
CA LEU A 486 14.97 28.04 -8.95
C LEU A 486 16.48 27.73 -8.91
N GLN A 487 17.33 28.76 -8.89
CA GLN A 487 18.80 28.63 -8.78
C GLN A 487 19.28 28.56 -7.32
N MET A 488 20.35 27.80 -7.04
CA MET A 488 20.93 27.61 -5.68
C MET A 488 21.28 28.92 -4.96
N ARG A 489 21.72 29.95 -5.70
CA ARG A 489 22.15 31.24 -5.13
C ARG A 489 20.99 32.08 -4.61
N LEU A 490 19.78 31.95 -5.15
CA LEU A 490 18.65 32.71 -4.62
C LEU A 490 18.31 32.26 -3.20
N LEU A 491 18.44 30.97 -2.87
CA LEU A 491 18.13 30.48 -1.54
C LEU A 491 19.19 30.88 -0.50
N ILE A 492 20.47 30.89 -0.89
CA ILE A 492 21.57 31.37 -0.04
C ILE A 492 21.49 32.89 0.13
N CYS A 493 21.08 33.65 -0.91
CA CYS A 493 20.80 35.08 -0.76
C CYS A 493 19.55 35.31 0.09
N LEU A 494 18.51 34.48 0.01
CA LEU A 494 17.30 34.57 0.85
C LEU A 494 17.61 34.23 2.32
N THR A 495 18.45 33.22 2.58
CA THR A 495 18.88 32.87 3.95
C THR A 495 19.94 33.81 4.50
N LEU A 496 20.86 34.34 3.68
CA LEU A 496 21.85 35.34 4.10
C LEU A 496 21.23 36.74 4.28
N LEU A 497 20.23 37.14 3.48
CA LEU A 497 19.48 38.38 3.76
C LEU A 497 18.70 38.25 5.08
N GLY A 498 18.18 37.06 5.40
CA GLY A 498 17.54 36.79 6.70
C GLY A 498 18.50 36.76 7.90
N LEU A 499 19.80 36.55 7.68
CA LEU A 499 20.83 36.56 8.73
C LEU A 499 21.55 37.91 8.89
N VAL A 500 21.66 38.71 7.83
CA VAL A 500 22.34 40.02 7.85
C VAL A 500 21.40 41.16 8.25
N CYS A 501 20.10 41.02 7.98
CA CYS A 501 19.08 41.93 8.46
C CYS A 501 18.45 41.32 9.71
N GLY A 502 18.83 41.78 10.90
CA GLY A 502 18.19 41.41 12.19
C GLY A 502 16.72 41.86 12.33
N ASN A 503 16.01 41.95 11.21
CA ASN A 503 14.58 42.14 11.03
C ASN A 503 14.22 41.34 9.76
N PRO A 504 13.19 40.49 9.79
CA PRO A 504 12.82 39.67 8.63
C PRO A 504 12.52 40.60 7.43
N VAL A 505 13.37 40.51 6.40
CA VAL A 505 13.18 41.26 5.15
C VAL A 505 11.93 40.73 4.47
N GLN A 506 10.93 41.60 4.39
CA GLN A 506 9.72 41.42 3.61
C GLN A 506 10.08 41.13 2.15
N LEU A 507 9.67 39.95 1.69
CA LEU A 507 9.62 39.62 0.28
C LEU A 507 8.44 40.38 -0.34
N THR A 508 8.71 41.30 -1.27
CA THR A 508 7.73 41.91 -2.15
C THR A 508 8.29 41.72 -3.57
N ASP A 509 7.69 40.98 -4.50
CA ASP A 509 6.35 41.20 -5.07
C ASP A 509 5.69 39.93 -5.66
N ASN A 510 5.94 38.74 -5.11
CA ASN A 510 5.14 37.54 -5.46
C ASN A 510 4.81 36.63 -4.25
N SER A 511 5.40 36.92 -3.10
CA SER A 511 5.10 36.32 -1.79
C SER A 511 3.93 37.00 -1.09
N ILE A 512 3.65 38.29 -1.33
CA ILE A 512 2.45 38.92 -0.74
C ILE A 512 1.19 38.21 -1.23
N ALA A 513 1.13 37.77 -2.49
CA ALA A 513 -0.04 37.06 -3.00
C ALA A 513 -0.19 35.64 -2.41
N LEU A 514 0.92 34.92 -2.16
CA LEU A 514 0.94 33.55 -1.65
C LEU A 514 0.89 33.45 -0.11
N GLN A 515 1.45 34.43 0.59
CA GLN A 515 1.45 34.52 2.05
C GLN A 515 0.17 35.18 2.54
N ASN A 516 -0.36 36.20 1.85
CA ASN A 516 -1.73 36.63 2.11
C ASN A 516 -2.74 35.51 1.80
N THR A 517 -2.50 34.64 0.81
CA THR A 517 -3.41 33.50 0.63
C THR A 517 -3.26 32.49 1.77
N TYR A 518 -2.05 32.08 2.18
CA TYR A 518 -1.90 31.14 3.32
C TYR A 518 -2.41 31.70 4.66
N ASP A 519 -2.12 32.97 4.98
CA ASP A 519 -2.62 33.64 6.18
C ASP A 519 -4.15 33.79 6.17
N ASN A 520 -4.79 33.76 4.98
CA ASN A 520 -6.24 33.73 4.88
C ASN A 520 -6.87 32.36 5.23
N TYR A 521 -6.12 31.25 5.24
CA TYR A 521 -6.66 29.90 5.54
C TYR A 521 -6.40 29.43 6.97
N VAL A 522 -5.50 30.09 7.70
CA VAL A 522 -5.10 29.71 9.06
C VAL A 522 -5.85 30.58 10.08
N LEU A 523 -6.27 29.99 11.20
CA LEU A 523 -6.90 30.78 12.26
C LEU A 523 -5.91 31.82 12.86
N PRO A 524 -6.36 33.04 13.23
CA PRO A 524 -5.48 34.14 13.69
C PRO A 524 -4.63 33.85 14.93
N GLY A 525 -4.85 32.73 15.63
CA GLY A 525 -4.11 32.34 16.84
C GLY A 525 -4.40 33.19 18.07
N GLU A 526 -5.24 34.22 17.96
CA GLU A 526 -5.61 35.15 19.03
C GLU A 526 -6.46 34.52 20.13
N SER A 527 -7.04 33.34 19.88
CA SER A 527 -7.83 32.58 20.85
C SER A 527 -7.57 31.09 20.67
N PHE A 528 -7.86 30.30 21.71
CA PHE A 528 -7.73 28.85 21.65
C PHE A 528 -8.85 28.16 22.43
N PRO A 529 -9.25 26.95 22.01
CA PRO A 529 -10.28 26.18 22.70
C PRO A 529 -9.69 25.47 23.92
N THR A 530 -10.51 25.27 24.95
CA THR A 530 -10.17 24.44 26.13
C THR A 530 -11.11 23.25 26.28
N PHE A 531 -12.34 23.34 25.77
CA PHE A 531 -13.31 22.26 25.79
C PHE A 531 -14.35 22.41 24.68
N TYR A 532 -14.86 21.30 24.15
CA TYR A 532 -16.05 21.29 23.30
C TYR A 532 -17.13 20.35 23.84
N ASP A 533 -18.38 20.76 23.70
CA ASP A 533 -19.55 19.89 23.85
C ASP A 533 -20.32 19.86 22.54
N VAL A 534 -20.24 18.74 21.82
CA VAL A 534 -20.80 18.57 20.48
C VAL A 534 -22.02 17.67 20.56
N GLN A 535 -23.14 18.11 20.00
CA GLN A 535 -24.34 17.29 19.82
C GLN A 535 -24.68 17.21 18.34
N LEU A 536 -24.85 15.99 17.84
CA LEU A 536 -25.12 15.71 16.43
C LEU A 536 -26.45 14.97 16.31
N PHE A 537 -27.35 15.48 15.49
CA PHE A 537 -28.68 14.92 15.25
C PHE A 537 -28.71 14.35 13.83
N PHE A 538 -28.54 13.04 13.73
CA PHE A 538 -28.48 12.35 12.44
C PHE A 538 -29.81 11.69 12.12
N ASP A 539 -30.25 11.84 10.87
CA ASP A 539 -31.36 11.09 10.31
C ASP A 539 -30.90 10.41 9.02
N PRO A 540 -30.64 9.09 9.04
CA PRO A 540 -30.16 8.37 7.87
C PRO A 540 -31.14 8.33 6.70
N GLU A 541 -32.43 8.64 6.90
CA GLU A 541 -33.43 8.74 5.83
C GLU A 541 -33.40 10.11 5.14
N TYR A 542 -32.89 11.14 5.82
CA TYR A 542 -32.79 12.50 5.29
C TYR A 542 -31.37 12.82 4.82
N GLU A 543 -31.01 12.36 3.63
CA GLU A 543 -29.62 12.38 3.13
C GLU A 543 -29.10 13.75 2.68
N ALA A 544 -29.90 14.81 2.77
CA ALA A 544 -29.50 16.14 2.34
C ALA A 544 -28.64 16.87 3.40
N SER A 545 -29.02 16.78 4.67
CA SER A 545 -28.35 17.49 5.76
C SER A 545 -28.64 16.88 7.12
N PHE A 546 -27.86 17.28 8.12
CA PHE A 546 -28.08 16.96 9.53
C PHE A 546 -27.97 18.23 10.38
N ASN A 547 -28.57 18.21 11.56
CA ASN A 547 -28.48 19.33 12.49
C ASN A 547 -27.45 19.05 13.58
N GLY A 548 -26.86 20.10 14.13
CA GLY A 548 -25.95 19.98 15.25
C GLY A 548 -25.93 21.22 16.13
N THR A 549 -25.47 21.02 17.35
CA THR A 549 -25.16 22.11 18.28
C THR A 549 -23.78 21.89 18.87
N VAL A 550 -22.97 22.94 18.94
CA VAL A 550 -21.67 22.89 19.60
C VAL A 550 -21.54 24.02 20.61
N ALA A 551 -21.09 23.69 21.83
CA ALA A 551 -20.64 24.67 22.81
C ALA A 551 -19.11 24.61 22.90
N ILE A 552 -18.43 25.72 22.64
CA ILE A 552 -16.98 25.82 22.62
C ILE A 552 -16.55 26.73 23.76
N ARG A 553 -15.74 26.20 24.68
CA ARG A 553 -15.10 27.03 25.71
C ARG A 553 -13.81 27.60 25.16
N VAL A 554 -13.80 28.90 24.91
CA VAL A 554 -12.71 29.64 24.25
C VAL A 554 -12.00 30.55 25.23
N VAL A 555 -10.67 30.60 25.15
CA VAL A 555 -9.84 31.56 25.90
C VAL A 555 -9.13 32.48 24.90
N PRO A 556 -9.42 33.80 24.93
CA PRO A 556 -8.64 34.79 24.19
C PRO A 556 -7.21 34.90 24.75
N ARG A 557 -6.19 34.90 23.90
CA ARG A 557 -4.79 35.18 24.27
C ARG A 557 -4.52 36.67 24.43
N ILE A 558 -5.20 37.47 23.62
CA ILE A 558 -5.15 38.93 23.62
C ILE A 558 -6.57 39.47 23.73
N ALA A 559 -6.72 40.72 24.17
CA ALA A 559 -8.01 41.37 24.21
C ALA A 559 -8.54 41.54 22.77
N THR A 560 -9.74 41.01 22.50
CA THR A 560 -10.29 40.97 21.13
C THR A 560 -11.82 41.11 21.13
N GLN A 561 -12.37 41.62 20.03
CA GLN A 561 -13.83 41.66 19.78
C GLN A 561 -14.28 40.59 18.80
N GLU A 562 -13.36 39.73 18.35
CA GLU A 562 -13.63 38.71 17.34
C GLU A 562 -13.07 37.35 17.77
N ILE A 563 -13.83 36.29 17.51
CA ILE A 563 -13.32 34.91 17.50
C ILE A 563 -13.54 34.34 16.11
N VAL A 564 -12.50 33.70 15.59
CA VAL A 564 -12.53 33.07 14.27
C VAL A 564 -12.41 31.56 14.44
N LEU A 565 -13.32 30.84 13.79
CA LEU A 565 -13.42 29.38 13.76
C LEU A 565 -13.43 28.88 12.31
N HIS A 566 -13.34 27.57 12.11
CA HIS A 566 -13.62 26.93 10.83
C HIS A 566 -15.02 26.35 10.79
N ALA A 567 -15.75 26.56 9.70
CA ALA A 567 -17.05 25.98 9.41
C ALA A 567 -17.21 25.81 7.88
N MET A 568 -17.44 24.58 7.42
CA MET A 568 -17.54 24.23 6.00
C MET A 568 -18.88 23.56 5.69
N GLU A 569 -19.50 23.94 4.55
CA GLU A 569 -20.73 23.32 4.03
C GLU A 569 -21.88 23.25 5.05
N MET A 570 -22.03 24.32 5.84
CA MET A 570 -23.07 24.43 6.86
C MET A 570 -23.71 25.82 6.90
N GLU A 571 -24.95 25.85 7.38
CA GLU A 571 -25.73 27.04 7.66
C GLU A 571 -25.81 27.25 9.17
N ILE A 572 -25.44 28.45 9.63
CA ILE A 572 -25.52 28.82 11.04
C ILE A 572 -26.95 29.28 11.35
N LEU A 573 -27.61 28.59 12.28
CA LEU A 573 -28.99 28.87 12.68
C LEU A 573 -29.06 29.88 13.83
N SER A 574 -28.16 29.76 14.82
CA SER A 574 -28.07 30.71 15.93
C SER A 574 -26.71 30.65 16.62
N ILE A 575 -26.24 31.79 17.13
CA ILE A 575 -25.06 31.89 17.99
C ILE A 575 -25.46 32.57 19.29
N ARG A 576 -24.99 32.01 20.42
CA ARG A 576 -25.02 32.64 21.74
C ARG A 576 -23.63 32.60 22.33
N ALA A 577 -23.24 33.66 23.03
CA ALA A 577 -21.97 33.69 23.72
C ALA A 577 -22.12 34.36 25.08
N TYR A 578 -21.52 33.79 26.10
CA TYR A 578 -21.59 34.31 27.47
C TYR A 578 -20.27 34.06 28.21
N SER A 579 -20.03 34.86 29.25
CA SER A 579 -18.87 34.69 30.11
C SER A 579 -19.14 33.59 31.13
N ASP A 580 -18.09 32.85 31.50
CA ASP A 580 -18.15 31.91 32.62
C ASP A 580 -18.10 32.62 33.99
N LEU A 581 -18.07 33.96 34.02
CA LEU A 581 -18.05 34.75 35.24
C LEU A 581 -19.47 34.93 35.83
N PRO A 582 -19.67 34.72 37.15
CA PRO A 582 -20.98 34.78 37.79
C PRO A 582 -21.74 36.12 37.64
N SER A 583 -21.03 37.21 37.36
CA SER A 583 -21.64 38.54 37.18
C SER A 583 -22.36 38.69 35.84
N ASP A 584 -22.01 37.89 34.83
CA ASP A 584 -22.40 38.08 33.42
C ASP A 584 -23.02 36.83 32.78
N GLU A 585 -23.41 35.81 33.57
CA GLU A 585 -23.90 34.50 33.08
C GLU A 585 -25.11 34.57 32.12
N ASN A 586 -25.90 35.66 32.16
CA ASN A 586 -27.08 35.84 31.32
C ASN A 586 -26.94 36.93 30.23
N GLU A 587 -25.76 37.54 30.11
CA GLU A 587 -25.52 38.53 29.06
C GLU A 587 -25.08 37.82 27.76
N ASN A 588 -25.88 37.93 26.70
CA ASN A 588 -25.47 37.44 25.38
C ASN A 588 -24.50 38.43 24.75
N LEU A 589 -23.22 38.05 24.72
CA LEU A 589 -22.12 38.83 24.17
C LEU A 589 -22.08 38.81 22.63
N PHE A 590 -22.87 37.96 21.98
CA PHE A 590 -22.90 37.84 20.53
C PHE A 590 -23.51 39.10 19.86
N SER A 591 -22.84 39.62 18.84
CA SER A 591 -23.29 40.77 18.03
C SER A 591 -23.67 40.34 16.60
N SER A 592 -22.73 39.77 15.86
CA SER A 592 -22.93 39.34 14.47
C SER A 592 -21.95 38.24 14.09
N TYR A 593 -22.19 37.54 12.97
CA TYR A 593 -21.18 36.65 12.38
C TYR A 593 -21.07 36.86 10.88
N THR A 594 -19.93 36.46 10.34
CA THR A 594 -19.74 36.26 8.90
C THR A 594 -19.18 34.86 8.67
N LEU A 595 -19.80 34.12 7.76
CA LEU A 595 -19.30 32.84 7.30
C LEU A 595 -18.73 33.01 5.89
N ALA A 596 -17.46 32.68 5.72
CA ALA A 596 -16.80 32.78 4.43
C ALA A 596 -17.38 31.77 3.44
N THR A 597 -17.66 32.22 2.21
CA THR A 597 -18.15 31.38 1.11
C THR A 597 -17.04 30.92 0.16
N ASP A 598 -15.79 31.31 0.46
CA ASP A 598 -14.60 30.90 -0.26
C ASP A 598 -13.93 29.71 0.43
N ASP A 599 -12.82 29.23 -0.16
CA ASP A 599 -12.11 28.05 0.32
C ASP A 599 -11.49 28.21 1.72
N THR A 600 -11.57 29.40 2.35
CA THR A 600 -11.04 29.66 3.69
C THR A 600 -11.89 29.02 4.78
N HIS A 601 -13.20 28.87 4.54
CA HIS A 601 -14.16 28.30 5.49
C HIS A 601 -14.14 28.97 6.87
N LEU A 602 -13.81 30.27 6.95
CA LEU A 602 -13.75 31.01 8.21
C LEU A 602 -15.13 31.45 8.68
N LEU A 603 -15.46 31.12 9.94
CA LEU A 603 -16.58 31.67 10.69
C LEU A 603 -16.05 32.71 11.67
N LYS A 604 -16.31 33.99 11.39
CA LYS A 604 -15.94 35.10 12.26
C LYS A 604 -17.13 35.51 13.11
N ILE A 605 -16.96 35.51 14.43
CA ILE A 605 -17.98 35.84 15.41
C ILE A 605 -17.56 37.13 16.10
N GLN A 606 -18.41 38.15 16.01
CA GLN A 606 -18.20 39.48 16.57
C GLN A 606 -18.98 39.62 17.88
N PHE A 607 -18.36 40.27 18.86
CA PHE A 607 -18.94 40.47 20.20
C PHE A 607 -19.36 41.92 20.43
N THR A 608 -20.32 42.13 21.34
CA THR A 608 -20.85 43.47 21.70
C THR A 608 -19.84 44.34 22.44
N ARG A 609 -18.84 43.72 23.07
CA ARG A 609 -17.76 44.38 23.83
C ARG A 609 -16.43 43.66 23.61
N VAL A 610 -15.32 44.30 23.99
CA VAL A 610 -13.99 43.68 23.99
C VAL A 610 -13.96 42.55 25.02
N LEU A 611 -13.54 41.36 24.61
CA LEU A 611 -13.26 40.24 25.50
C LEU A 611 -11.87 40.41 26.10
N ASP A 612 -11.75 40.29 27.41
CA ASP A 612 -10.47 40.40 28.11
C ASP A 612 -9.57 39.18 27.83
N ALA A 613 -8.27 39.44 27.75
CA ALA A 613 -7.28 38.37 27.60
C ALA A 613 -7.34 37.39 28.79
N LEU A 614 -7.20 36.10 28.49
CA LEU A 614 -7.18 34.98 29.45
C LEU A 614 -8.48 34.75 30.24
N GLN A 615 -9.58 35.44 29.89
CA GLN A 615 -10.90 35.19 30.46
C GLN A 615 -11.69 34.21 29.56
N PRO A 616 -12.07 33.03 30.07
CA PRO A 616 -12.83 32.06 29.28
C PRO A 616 -14.24 32.56 29.00
N ILE A 617 -14.71 32.29 27.78
CA ILE A 617 -16.10 32.45 27.38
C ILE A 617 -16.60 31.17 26.75
N THR A 618 -17.91 30.98 26.76
CA THR A 618 -18.57 29.86 26.09
C THR A 618 -19.33 30.37 24.87
N VAL A 619 -19.05 29.80 23.70
CA VAL A 619 -19.73 30.11 22.43
C VAL A 619 -20.57 28.90 22.03
N GLU A 620 -21.89 29.07 22.04
CA GLU A 620 -22.88 28.08 21.61
C GLU A 620 -23.34 28.37 20.19
N ILE A 621 -23.25 27.38 19.30
CA ILE A 621 -23.59 27.50 17.89
C ILE A 621 -24.54 26.36 17.52
N SER A 622 -25.71 26.72 16.99
CA SER A 622 -26.64 25.78 16.36
C SER A 622 -26.53 25.91 14.84
N TYR A 623 -26.47 24.79 14.13
CA TYR A 623 -26.22 24.78 12.69
C TYR A 623 -26.90 23.59 11.99
N SER A 624 -27.06 23.71 10.68
CA SER A 624 -27.44 22.63 9.75
C SER A 624 -26.30 22.40 8.76
N ALA A 625 -25.81 21.17 8.61
CA ALA A 625 -24.67 20.83 7.78
C ALA A 625 -25.02 19.74 6.76
N GLN A 626 -24.40 19.77 5.58
CA GLN A 626 -24.65 18.78 4.54
C GLN A 626 -23.86 17.48 4.79
N TYR A 627 -24.45 16.34 4.43
CA TYR A 627 -23.71 15.09 4.39
C TYR A 627 -22.69 15.11 3.25
N ALA A 628 -21.45 14.75 3.58
CA ALA A 628 -20.35 14.76 2.65
C ALA A 628 -20.53 13.71 1.53
N PRO A 629 -20.34 14.07 0.25
CA PRO A 629 -20.39 13.11 -0.87
C PRO A 629 -19.13 12.23 -0.98
N ASN A 630 -18.10 12.57 -0.21
CA ASN A 630 -16.84 11.87 -0.06
C ASN A 630 -16.74 11.34 1.38
N MET A 631 -15.98 10.28 1.61
CA MET A 631 -15.87 9.60 2.92
C MET A 631 -15.06 10.42 3.97
N PHE A 632 -15.22 11.74 4.03
CA PHE A 632 -14.50 12.66 4.90
C PHE A 632 -15.48 13.60 5.63
N GLY A 633 -15.36 13.73 6.96
CA GLY A 633 -16.35 14.45 7.76
C GLY A 633 -17.52 13.55 8.12
N VAL A 634 -18.76 14.01 7.97
CA VAL A 634 -19.97 13.20 8.20
C VAL A 634 -20.58 12.81 6.86
N TYR A 635 -20.72 11.52 6.57
CA TYR A 635 -21.26 11.04 5.29
C TYR A 635 -22.26 9.89 5.47
N VAL A 636 -23.12 9.69 4.48
CA VAL A 636 -24.02 8.53 4.39
C VAL A 636 -23.43 7.50 3.43
N SER A 637 -23.36 6.26 3.87
CA SER A 637 -22.98 5.10 3.06
C SER A 637 -24.12 4.08 3.04
N ARG A 638 -24.18 3.24 2.00
CA ARG A 638 -25.23 2.23 1.88
C ARG A 638 -24.62 0.86 1.62
N TYR A 639 -25.17 -0.15 2.26
CA TYR A 639 -24.84 -1.55 1.99
C TYR A 639 -26.13 -2.37 1.86
N VAL A 640 -26.02 -3.57 1.29
CA VAL A 640 -27.16 -4.47 1.09
C VAL A 640 -27.05 -5.61 2.09
N GLU A 641 -28.09 -5.79 2.90
CA GLU A 641 -28.21 -6.86 3.88
C GLU A 641 -29.57 -7.54 3.70
N ASN A 642 -29.56 -8.86 3.51
CA ASN A 642 -30.78 -9.65 3.29
C ASN A 642 -31.71 -9.13 2.16
N GLY A 643 -31.14 -8.49 1.14
CA GLY A 643 -31.90 -7.93 0.01
C GLY A 643 -32.51 -6.55 0.26
N ALA A 644 -32.37 -5.99 1.47
CA ALA A 644 -32.74 -4.62 1.79
C ALA A 644 -31.51 -3.70 1.75
N THR A 645 -31.69 -2.46 1.31
CA THR A 645 -30.65 -1.42 1.40
C THR A 645 -30.68 -0.83 2.81
N VAL A 646 -29.54 -0.87 3.49
CA VAL A 646 -29.34 -0.27 4.81
C VAL A 646 -28.45 0.96 4.66
N SER A 647 -28.92 2.10 5.16
CA SER A 647 -28.16 3.35 5.22
C SER A 647 -27.39 3.43 6.53
N LEU A 648 -26.12 3.84 6.45
CA LEU A 648 -25.21 4.03 7.57
C LEU A 648 -24.64 5.45 7.53
N VAL A 649 -24.85 6.22 8.60
CA VAL A 649 -24.21 7.52 8.79
C VAL A 649 -22.88 7.31 9.52
N THR A 650 -21.79 7.83 8.96
CA THR A 650 -20.44 7.70 9.51
C THR A 650 -19.83 9.07 9.75
N SER A 651 -19.33 9.32 10.95
CA SER A 651 -18.50 10.49 11.27
C SER A 651 -17.01 10.12 11.28
N GLN A 652 -16.26 10.60 10.29
CA GLN A 652 -14.82 10.40 10.13
C GLN A 652 -14.08 11.74 10.26
N LEU A 653 -13.65 12.05 11.49
CA LEU A 653 -13.01 13.32 11.87
C LEU A 653 -11.48 13.24 11.81
N GLN A 654 -10.94 13.09 10.60
CA GLN A 654 -9.50 13.19 10.33
C GLN A 654 -9.01 14.66 10.43
N PRO A 655 -7.69 14.92 10.55
CA PRO A 655 -7.17 16.29 10.60
C PRO A 655 -7.68 17.14 9.44
N THR A 656 -8.20 18.35 9.70
CA THR A 656 -8.79 19.30 8.73
C THR A 656 -10.19 18.97 8.19
N PHE A 657 -10.83 17.89 8.68
CA PHE A 657 -12.20 17.53 8.28
C PHE A 657 -13.23 17.67 9.41
N ALA A 658 -12.82 18.05 10.61
CA ALA A 658 -13.75 18.32 11.71
C ALA A 658 -14.65 19.53 11.40
N ARG A 659 -14.14 20.51 10.65
CA ARG A 659 -14.90 21.70 10.19
C ARG A 659 -16.13 21.41 9.35
N ARG A 660 -16.30 20.18 8.83
CA ARG A 660 -17.49 19.72 8.09
C ARG A 660 -18.54 19.05 8.99
N ALA A 661 -18.15 18.70 10.21
CA ALA A 661 -19.06 18.10 11.19
C ALA A 661 -19.66 19.15 12.13
N PHE A 662 -18.84 20.10 12.58
CA PHE A 662 -19.24 21.21 13.45
C PHE A 662 -18.25 22.39 13.36
N PRO A 663 -18.69 23.62 13.66
CA PRO A 663 -17.78 24.76 13.79
C PRO A 663 -16.68 24.51 14.84
N CYS A 664 -15.40 24.64 14.48
CA CYS A 664 -14.30 24.34 15.41
C CYS A 664 -12.95 24.97 15.05
N TYR A 665 -12.00 24.91 15.99
CA TYR A 665 -10.59 25.18 15.71
C TYR A 665 -9.94 23.97 15.05
N ASP A 666 -10.19 23.80 13.75
CA ASP A 666 -9.69 22.67 12.97
C ASP A 666 -8.23 22.87 12.50
N GLU A 667 -7.33 23.04 13.48
CA GLU A 667 -5.89 23.29 13.30
C GLU A 667 -5.07 22.30 14.15
N PRO A 668 -4.05 21.61 13.59
CA PRO A 668 -3.25 20.63 14.33
C PRO A 668 -2.58 21.17 15.61
N ALA A 669 -2.31 22.49 15.65
CA ALA A 669 -1.69 23.17 16.77
C ALA A 669 -2.68 23.53 17.91
N LEU A 670 -3.99 23.51 17.67
CA LEU A 670 -5.02 23.93 18.62
C LEU A 670 -5.88 22.73 19.01
N LYS A 671 -5.48 22.04 20.09
CA LYS A 671 -6.17 20.85 20.59
C LYS A 671 -6.93 21.14 21.88
N ALA A 672 -8.13 20.57 22.02
CA ALA A 672 -8.88 20.55 23.26
C ALA A 672 -9.60 19.20 23.44
N VAL A 673 -9.99 18.91 24.68
CA VAL A 673 -10.82 17.76 24.99
C VAL A 673 -12.25 18.06 24.56
N PHE A 674 -12.97 17.07 24.05
CA PHE A 674 -14.36 17.25 23.69
C PHE A 674 -15.24 16.08 24.13
N ARG A 675 -16.51 16.41 24.37
CA ARG A 675 -17.61 15.46 24.54
C ARG A 675 -18.46 15.47 23.27
N THR A 676 -18.88 14.29 22.82
CA THR A 676 -19.82 14.17 21.69
C THR A 676 -21.03 13.36 22.10
N THR A 677 -22.22 13.89 21.80
CA THR A 677 -23.51 13.22 21.99
C THR A 677 -24.14 13.03 20.61
N ILE A 678 -24.54 11.82 20.27
CA ILE A 678 -25.18 11.50 18.98
C ILE A 678 -26.64 11.14 19.25
N TYR A 679 -27.54 11.84 18.59
CA TYR A 679 -28.96 11.53 18.53
C TYR A 679 -29.28 10.90 17.17
N ALA A 680 -30.01 9.80 17.20
CA ALA A 680 -30.53 9.11 16.02
C ALA A 680 -31.99 8.67 16.28
N PRO A 681 -32.81 8.46 15.23
CA PRO A 681 -34.16 7.95 15.40
C PRO A 681 -34.14 6.58 16.10
N PRO A 682 -35.19 6.24 16.88
CA PRO A 682 -35.24 4.99 17.66
C PRO A 682 -35.09 3.70 16.82
N ALA A 683 -35.36 3.77 15.52
CA ALA A 683 -35.23 2.66 14.58
C ALA A 683 -33.77 2.31 14.22
N TYR A 684 -32.80 3.16 14.56
CA TYR A 684 -31.40 2.98 14.23
C TYR A 684 -30.56 2.65 15.46
N ASN A 685 -29.62 1.72 15.30
CA ASN A 685 -28.63 1.43 16.32
C ASN A 685 -27.44 2.39 16.17
N VAL A 686 -27.07 3.07 17.25
CA VAL A 686 -25.82 3.84 17.32
C VAL A 686 -24.70 2.88 17.69
N VAL A 687 -23.83 2.56 16.73
CA VAL A 687 -22.69 1.64 16.92
C VAL A 687 -21.48 2.40 17.46
N GLU A 688 -20.78 1.78 18.41
CA GLU A 688 -19.68 2.36 19.20
C GLU A 688 -18.53 2.93 18.36
N THR A 689 -17.94 4.02 18.86
CA THR A 689 -16.75 4.68 18.29
C THR A 689 -15.50 4.34 19.10
N ASN A 690 -14.30 4.67 18.60
CA ASN A 690 -13.02 4.51 19.30
C ASN A 690 -12.86 5.34 20.60
N MET A 691 -13.94 5.94 21.12
CA MET A 691 -13.95 6.76 22.33
C MET A 691 -14.77 6.08 23.45
N PRO A 692 -14.24 6.00 24.69
CA PRO A 692 -14.92 5.31 25.78
C PRO A 692 -16.24 5.99 26.15
N LEU A 693 -17.31 5.19 26.27
CA LEU A 693 -18.63 5.66 26.67
C LEU A 693 -18.61 6.10 28.15
N ARG A 694 -19.17 7.28 28.46
CA ARG A 694 -19.26 7.75 29.85
C ARG A 694 -20.41 7.00 30.55
N ALA A 695 -20.11 6.29 31.63
CA ALA A 695 -21.04 5.40 32.35
C ALA A 695 -22.29 6.09 32.93
N ASP A 696 -22.35 7.42 32.91
CA ASP A 696 -23.32 8.22 33.66
C ASP A 696 -24.66 8.46 32.92
N ILE A 697 -24.79 8.03 31.65
CA ILE A 697 -25.96 8.35 30.79
C ILE A 697 -27.05 7.25 30.78
N LEU A 698 -26.80 6.07 31.34
CA LEU A 698 -27.80 4.98 31.41
C LEU A 698 -29.08 5.30 32.21
N LYS A 699 -29.19 6.49 32.81
CA LYS A 699 -30.38 6.93 33.55
C LYS A 699 -31.42 7.72 32.73
N TYR A 700 -31.12 8.18 31.51
CA TYR A 700 -32.06 9.03 30.74
C TYR A 700 -32.88 8.29 29.67
N VAL A 701 -32.54 7.04 29.35
CA VAL A 701 -33.27 6.24 28.33
C VAL A 701 -34.51 5.54 28.91
N ALA A 702 -34.71 5.57 30.23
CA ALA A 702 -35.82 4.86 30.88
C ALA A 702 -37.10 5.68 31.08
N ASN A 703 -37.13 7.00 30.80
CA ASN A 703 -38.34 7.82 30.92
C ASN A 703 -38.34 8.94 29.88
N ASN A 704 -38.83 8.64 28.67
CA ASN A 704 -39.60 9.54 27.80
C ASN A 704 -40.26 8.72 26.69
#